data_AF-A0A5B7GE76-F1
#
_entry.id   AF-A0A5B7GE76-F1
#
_cell.length_a   1.000
_cell.length_b   1.000
_cell.length_c   1.000
_cell.angle_alpha   90.00
_cell.angle_beta   90.00
_cell.angle_gamma   90.00
#
_symmetry.space_group_name_H-M   'P 1'
#
loop_
_entity.id
_entity.type
_entity.pdbx_description
1 polymer ?
#
loop_
_entity_poly.entity_id
_entity_poly.type
_entity_poly.pdbx_seq_one_letter_code
_entity_poly.pdbx_strand_id
1 'polypeptide(L)'
;MSAYQVEFADVINSIAFCSDGDGGGGGGGVDDSGYVDVDVDVCGSVCVQHGVDRLTFLSAGVDGEVEGCVVRVTGAGGQGFRECVVPVGVCGQCEVQWPAGVSPRPASAREMYHWAWPRRDLLLAVFGVDGVCFLVFIEVVEARRAVAKEVVALEDCVVAMAASPTLAALQLASGSVVKVELATRRLDPWLLDGHEVCLPAASHQLLLCPLEGVAGPTPLALTPRGRLYLGHRQVLAGCTSVLLHTHHLLATTAAHTLLATPLTTPALAALEETASGSGGGGVRRVERGARLVCGVGHDTRVVLQMPRGNLEVVSPRPLALHALGRLVGAQQYGAALTLALRHRIDTNLLYDHQPDHFLAAADHFVQDVAAPQRLDVFLAALTDADCTTTTYAFHYPARHTTTTTATAAPGKVVAVCVAVRAAMEGQDKGRLLLPILTSLVRCGRMEEALARLGDMRRQAEEGQVFPVGPEEGLRHLLYLADTDELYRVALGTYDLSLALMVAQRSKRDPKEYLAQLNSLAALPGPLQRFRINATLQRFTAALHGLDDTVPHRTEALAMVDTHGLHALALPLLPDGSEVKATVCHSYGRRLLAQNRPGEAAIMLGRAGQHQAALEAYRSAGNWQMALVMAARLGLAKERVGELCRELAEALRGQGRHTEAARLYEHHLADEEEAVACLTAAGEWQDALRLAHHHGRPDLLQTHVQPGARQQAAATLADMQEVAATITSQVARLAVVRAAQQRQHTASLALAAEDAPLDSDLYSDTSTVAGGEPGRRSMASSSGGGSSSRSQRSSKSRRKMERKKYSLREGSATEDLALLAALHHTYTTLQGRATTTTTLCTALLTLGHDAEATHLHTAFAGLLKVARAKQAEIWPVAAPPDQEEFGPQLTTQAAVDRVMAGAGPGPAGGALVAARMAMLEPHLRFPPPPVTDAWQLTMLAPQDKAH
;
A
#
# COMPACT_ATOMS: atom_id res chain seq x y z
N MET A 1 31.59 32.07 -0.93
CA MET A 1 31.46 33.41 -0.31
C MET A 1 32.79 34.11 -0.51
N SER A 2 32.78 35.37 -0.97
CA SER A 2 33.78 36.32 -0.48
C SER A 2 33.56 36.39 1.03
N ALA A 3 34.43 35.73 1.79
CA ALA A 3 34.44 35.86 3.24
C ALA A 3 34.62 37.35 3.55
N TYR A 4 33.74 37.93 4.35
CA TYR A 4 34.07 39.18 5.02
C TYR A 4 35.23 38.85 5.95
N GLN A 5 36.44 39.22 5.52
CA GLN A 5 37.62 39.05 6.33
C GLN A 5 37.63 40.23 7.31
N VAL A 6 37.07 40.02 8.50
CA VAL A 6 37.28 40.94 9.63
C VAL A 6 38.70 40.64 10.11
N GLU A 7 39.65 41.46 9.70
CA GLU A 7 41.03 41.36 10.19
C GLU A 7 41.12 41.99 11.58
N PHE A 8 41.46 41.17 12.57
CA PHE A 8 41.76 41.64 13.91
C PHE A 8 43.26 41.81 14.06
N ALA A 9 43.69 42.94 14.63
CA ALA A 9 45.11 43.20 14.90
C ALA A 9 45.71 42.26 15.96
N ASP A 10 44.85 41.65 16.79
CA ASP A 10 45.21 40.76 17.89
C ASP A 10 44.83 39.31 17.58
N VAL A 11 45.62 38.35 18.08
CA VAL A 11 45.35 36.90 17.96
C VAL A 11 43.98 36.57 18.55
N ILE A 12 43.11 35.96 17.74
CA ILE A 12 41.81 35.45 18.16
C ILE A 12 42.03 34.16 18.96
N ASN A 13 41.61 34.15 20.21
CA ASN A 13 41.71 32.98 21.08
C ASN A 13 40.45 32.09 20.99
N SER A 14 39.26 32.69 20.88
CA SER A 14 38.00 31.96 20.81
C SER A 14 36.88 32.80 20.15
N ILE A 15 35.90 32.14 19.54
CA ILE A 15 34.70 32.75 18.94
C ILE A 15 33.47 32.02 19.48
N ALA A 16 32.48 32.76 19.96
CA ALA A 16 31.23 32.24 20.51
C ALA A 16 30.01 32.97 19.95
N PHE A 17 28.88 32.28 19.91
CA PHE A 17 27.60 32.80 19.42
C PHE A 17 26.57 32.71 20.55
N CYS A 18 25.74 33.74 20.72
CA CYS A 18 24.61 33.69 21.64
C CYS A 18 23.59 32.66 21.14
N SER A 19 23.07 31.78 22.01
CA SER A 19 21.97 30.91 21.62
C SER A 19 20.67 31.72 21.49
N ASP A 20 19.99 31.62 20.36
CA ASP A 20 18.66 32.21 20.16
C ASP A 20 17.68 31.62 21.19
N GLY A 21 17.24 32.45 22.14
CA GLY A 21 16.08 32.13 22.96
C GLY A 21 14.81 32.33 22.15
N ASP A 22 13.85 31.43 22.27
CA ASP A 22 12.53 31.51 21.62
C ASP A 22 11.93 32.92 21.75
N GLY A 23 12.04 33.70 20.67
CA GLY A 23 11.37 34.98 20.50
C GLY A 23 9.91 34.75 20.17
N GLY A 24 9.11 34.47 21.19
CA GLY A 24 7.65 34.42 21.09
C GLY A 24 7.04 35.82 21.00
N GLY A 25 6.63 36.21 19.79
CA GLY A 25 5.39 36.97 19.54
C GLY A 25 5.40 38.52 19.64
N GLY A 26 4.81 39.14 18.61
CA GLY A 26 4.37 40.55 18.57
C GLY A 26 5.11 41.35 17.49
N GLY A 27 4.55 41.74 16.35
CA GLY A 27 3.31 42.53 16.23
C GLY A 27 3.68 44.00 16.44
N GLY A 28 4.08 44.69 15.36
CA GLY A 28 4.53 46.08 15.42
C GLY A 28 3.44 47.05 15.91
N GLY A 29 3.87 48.00 16.74
CA GLY A 29 3.10 49.17 17.15
C GLY A 29 4.06 50.28 17.55
N VAL A 30 4.04 51.37 16.79
CA VAL A 30 4.68 52.65 17.15
C VAL A 30 3.86 53.25 18.29
N ASP A 31 4.50 53.66 19.38
CA ASP A 31 3.88 54.58 20.33
C ASP A 31 4.87 55.66 20.79
N ASP A 32 4.35 56.89 20.84
CA ASP A 32 5.05 58.16 21.02
C ASP A 32 5.52 58.39 22.47
N SER A 33 6.71 57.88 22.81
CA SER A 33 7.47 58.44 23.94
C SER A 33 8.92 58.62 23.54
N GLY A 34 9.37 59.88 23.41
CA GLY A 34 10.70 60.29 22.96
C GLY A 34 11.86 59.88 23.87
N TYR A 35 12.02 58.59 24.09
CA TYR A 35 13.21 57.91 24.58
C TYR A 35 13.68 56.99 23.46
N VAL A 36 14.93 57.16 23.02
CA VAL A 36 15.60 56.15 22.19
C VAL A 36 15.98 55.02 23.13
N ASP A 37 15.08 54.07 23.31
CA ASP A 37 15.43 52.76 23.85
C ASP A 37 16.14 52.01 22.73
N VAL A 38 17.46 51.88 22.85
CA VAL A 38 18.23 50.99 21.97
C VAL A 38 17.99 49.58 22.48
N ASP A 39 16.80 49.04 22.18
CA ASP A 39 16.54 47.62 22.29
C ASP A 39 17.38 46.95 21.19
N VAL A 40 18.57 46.50 21.57
CA VAL A 40 19.47 45.79 20.66
C VAL A 40 18.80 44.45 20.35
N ASP A 41 18.24 44.33 19.15
CA ASP A 41 17.84 43.06 18.57
C ASP A 41 19.11 42.21 18.29
N VAL A 42 19.53 41.42 19.28
CA VAL A 42 20.77 40.60 19.31
C VAL A 42 20.59 39.29 18.52
N CYS A 43 19.83 39.29 17.42
CA CYS A 43 19.78 38.11 16.55
C CYS A 43 21.06 38.09 15.69
N GLY A 44 22.01 37.20 16.01
CA GLY A 44 23.25 37.04 15.25
C GLY A 44 24.50 37.73 15.82
N SER A 45 24.54 38.03 17.12
CA SER A 45 25.74 38.62 17.73
C SER A 45 26.83 37.58 18.04
N VAL A 46 28.09 37.93 17.73
CA VAL A 46 29.28 37.09 17.90
C VAL A 46 30.18 37.71 18.97
N CYS A 47 30.61 36.91 19.95
CA CYS A 47 31.63 37.33 20.91
C CYS A 47 32.96 36.70 20.51
N VAL A 48 34.00 37.51 20.37
CA VAL A 48 35.36 37.09 20.03
C VAL A 48 36.31 37.49 21.14
N GLN A 49 37.08 36.53 21.66
CA GLN A 49 38.12 36.82 22.65
C GLN A 49 39.44 37.14 21.94
N HIS A 50 40.05 38.27 22.28
CA HIS A 50 41.36 38.68 21.76
C HIS A 50 42.31 39.03 22.92
N GLY A 51 43.59 38.65 22.79
CA GLY A 51 44.63 39.10 23.72
C GLY A 51 44.42 38.62 25.17
N VAL A 52 44.65 39.51 26.14
CA VAL A 52 44.49 39.27 27.59
C VAL A 52 43.20 39.98 28.03
N ASP A 53 42.24 39.19 28.50
CA ASP A 53 40.94 39.57 29.09
C ASP A 53 39.94 40.35 28.22
N ARG A 54 40.22 40.63 26.94
CA ARG A 54 39.32 41.40 26.07
C ARG A 54 38.34 40.54 25.26
N LEU A 55 37.04 40.82 25.40
CA LEU A 55 35.96 40.30 24.58
C LEU A 55 35.46 41.39 23.62
N THR A 56 35.36 41.07 22.34
CA THR A 56 34.76 41.92 21.31
C THR A 56 33.41 41.36 20.92
N PHE A 57 32.35 42.15 21.09
CA PHE A 57 31.02 41.83 20.62
C PHE A 57 30.80 42.43 19.24
N LEU A 58 30.38 41.59 18.32
CA LEU A 58 30.00 41.94 16.96
C LEU A 58 28.49 41.74 16.82
N SER A 59 27.79 42.63 16.12
CA SER A 59 26.41 42.41 15.71
C SER A 59 26.21 42.89 14.28
N ALA A 60 25.23 42.31 13.59
CA ALA A 60 24.73 42.89 12.36
C ALA A 60 24.06 44.23 12.73
N GLY A 61 24.59 45.35 12.23
CA GLY A 61 24.04 46.67 12.55
C GLY A 61 22.63 46.82 11.98
N VAL A 62 21.68 47.18 12.84
CA VAL A 62 20.44 47.86 12.45
C VAL A 62 20.64 49.32 12.83
N ASP A 63 20.27 50.22 11.92
CA ASP A 63 20.28 51.69 12.01
C ASP A 63 21.48 52.44 11.42
N GLY A 64 21.19 53.06 10.27
CA GLY A 64 22.02 54.01 9.54
C GLY A 64 22.05 53.69 8.05
N GLU A 65 21.64 54.63 7.20
CA GLU A 65 21.95 54.61 5.77
C GLU A 65 23.46 54.59 5.58
N VAL A 66 24.05 53.40 5.57
CA VAL A 66 25.44 53.20 5.20
C VAL A 66 25.42 52.52 3.84
N GLU A 67 25.99 53.19 2.82
CA GLU A 67 26.24 52.61 1.50
C GLU A 67 26.98 51.27 1.65
N GLY A 68 26.23 50.18 1.68
CA GLY A 68 26.76 48.83 1.87
C GLY A 68 27.34 48.28 0.57
N CYS A 69 28.47 47.58 0.67
CA CYS A 69 29.09 46.84 -0.43
C CYS A 69 28.12 45.78 -1.00
N VAL A 70 27.65 46.01 -2.22
CA VAL A 70 26.88 45.03 -3.00
C VAL A 70 27.81 43.91 -3.46
N VAL A 71 27.66 42.72 -2.89
CA VAL A 71 28.40 41.53 -3.38
C VAL A 71 27.67 40.99 -4.62
N ARG A 72 28.27 41.21 -5.79
CA ARG A 72 27.77 40.68 -7.06
C ARG A 72 28.38 39.30 -7.30
N VAL A 73 27.66 38.23 -6.98
CA VAL A 73 28.11 36.87 -7.27
C VAL A 73 27.71 36.51 -8.71
N THR A 74 28.62 36.71 -9.67
CA THR A 74 28.42 36.28 -11.05
C THR A 74 28.71 34.79 -11.19
N GLY A 75 27.71 34.00 -11.59
CA GLY A 75 27.96 32.64 -12.09
C GLY A 75 28.73 32.67 -13.41
N ALA A 76 29.47 31.60 -13.72
CA ALA A 76 30.09 31.40 -15.02
C ALA A 76 28.97 31.32 -16.09
N GLY A 77 28.66 32.45 -16.73
CA GLY A 77 27.50 32.62 -17.60
C GLY A 77 26.76 33.96 -17.48
N GLY A 78 27.11 34.83 -16.52
CA GLY A 78 26.68 36.24 -16.50
C GLY A 78 25.32 36.52 -15.86
N GLN A 79 24.53 35.51 -15.48
CA GLN A 79 23.35 35.70 -14.63
C GLN A 79 23.64 35.31 -13.18
N GLY A 80 24.13 36.27 -12.42
CA GLY A 80 24.35 36.16 -10.97
C GLY A 80 23.23 36.85 -10.18
N PHE A 81 22.92 36.34 -8.99
CA PHE A 81 22.03 37.02 -8.03
C PHE A 81 22.81 38.09 -7.25
N ARG A 82 22.13 39.20 -6.93
CA ARG A 82 22.64 40.27 -6.05
C ARG A 82 22.02 40.08 -4.68
N GLU A 83 22.84 39.91 -3.65
CA GLU A 83 22.38 40.07 -2.26
C GLU A 83 23.09 41.26 -1.63
N CYS A 84 22.31 42.07 -0.92
CA CYS A 84 22.84 43.07 0.00
C CYS A 84 23.19 42.35 1.29
N VAL A 85 24.48 42.38 1.66
CA VAL A 85 24.92 41.84 2.96
C VAL A 85 25.03 43.00 3.93
N VAL A 86 24.40 42.87 5.09
CA VAL A 86 24.55 43.82 6.19
C VAL A 86 25.97 43.66 6.75
N PRO A 87 26.81 44.72 6.75
CA PRO A 87 28.14 44.62 7.34
C PRO A 87 28.00 44.33 8.84
N VAL A 88 28.81 43.37 9.33
CA VAL A 88 28.92 43.09 10.76
C VAL A 88 29.73 44.21 11.41
N GLY A 89 29.10 44.98 12.30
CA GLY A 89 29.74 46.05 13.06
C GLY A 89 30.29 45.56 14.40
N VAL A 90 31.35 46.20 14.89
CA VAL A 90 31.80 46.01 16.28
C VAL A 90 30.84 46.78 17.20
N CYS A 91 30.07 46.05 18.01
CA CYS A 91 29.09 46.62 18.92
C CYS A 91 29.69 47.05 20.26
N GLY A 92 30.75 46.38 20.70
CA GLY A 92 31.42 46.74 21.95
C GLY A 92 32.68 45.91 22.19
N GLN A 93 33.57 46.44 23.02
CA GLN A 93 34.69 45.69 23.59
C GLN A 93 34.62 45.81 25.11
N CYS A 94 34.78 44.71 25.82
CA CYS A 94 34.83 44.67 27.28
C CYS A 94 36.05 43.89 27.76
N GLU A 95 36.52 44.22 28.95
CA GLU A 95 37.51 43.42 29.67
C GLU A 95 36.82 42.67 30.82
N VAL A 96 37.15 41.39 31.01
CA VAL A 96 36.57 40.58 32.10
C VAL A 96 37.11 41.06 33.43
N GLN A 97 36.26 41.68 34.25
CA GLN A 97 36.62 42.16 35.59
C GLN A 97 36.58 41.00 36.59
N TRP A 98 37.63 40.85 37.39
CA TRP A 98 37.76 39.84 38.45
C TRP A 98 37.69 40.50 39.83
N PRO A 99 36.53 40.45 40.53
CA PRO A 99 36.39 41.00 41.87
C PRO A 99 37.30 40.28 42.88
N ALA A 100 37.75 40.98 43.92
CA ALA A 100 38.69 40.44 44.92
C ALA A 100 38.20 39.18 45.67
N GLY A 101 36.88 38.92 45.68
CA GLY A 101 36.28 37.73 46.28
C GLY A 101 36.18 36.51 45.36
N VAL A 102 36.59 36.63 44.10
CA VAL A 102 36.52 35.55 43.09
C VAL A 102 37.92 35.00 42.88
N SER A 103 38.19 33.84 43.50
CA SER A 103 39.47 33.13 43.41
C SER A 103 39.21 31.62 43.29
N PRO A 104 40.05 30.86 42.57
CA PRO A 104 41.26 31.29 41.86
C PRO A 104 40.95 32.05 40.56
N ARG A 105 41.95 32.77 40.04
CA ARG A 105 41.88 33.52 38.77
C ARG A 105 42.92 32.99 37.80
N PRO A 106 42.66 32.96 36.48
CA PRO A 106 43.67 32.64 35.49
C PRO A 106 44.78 33.70 35.52
N ALA A 107 46.03 33.29 35.26
CA ALA A 107 47.16 34.22 35.14
C ALA A 107 47.08 35.03 33.84
N SER A 108 46.39 34.49 32.84
CA SER A 108 46.05 35.16 31.58
C SER A 108 44.76 34.59 31.02
N ALA A 109 43.94 35.42 30.34
CA ALA A 109 42.77 34.93 29.62
C ALA A 109 43.06 33.86 28.55
N ARG A 110 44.32 33.71 28.13
CA ARG A 110 44.75 32.62 27.23
C ARG A 110 44.67 31.24 27.87
N GLU A 111 44.63 31.18 29.21
CA GLU A 111 44.42 29.94 29.97
C GLU A 111 42.94 29.55 30.01
N MET A 112 42.04 30.41 29.51
CA MET A 112 40.62 30.12 29.39
C MET A 112 40.33 29.46 28.04
N TYR A 113 39.68 28.31 28.08
CA TYR A 113 39.34 27.48 26.94
C TYR A 113 37.93 26.92 27.11
N HIS A 114 37.35 26.41 26.02
CA HIS A 114 35.93 26.03 25.92
C HIS A 114 35.01 27.16 26.40
N TRP A 115 34.54 28.00 25.48
CA TRP A 115 33.62 29.09 25.76
C TRP A 115 32.20 28.72 25.33
N ALA A 116 31.20 29.14 26.10
CA ALA A 116 29.79 29.05 25.71
C ALA A 116 29.03 30.32 26.09
N TRP A 117 28.08 30.71 25.24
CA TRP A 117 27.24 31.90 25.44
C TRP A 117 25.74 31.54 25.47
N PRO A 118 25.28 30.89 26.56
CA PRO A 118 23.91 30.36 26.66
C PRO A 118 22.82 31.42 26.78
N ARG A 119 23.12 32.61 27.32
CA ARG A 119 22.15 33.69 27.49
C ARG A 119 22.82 35.03 27.23
N ARG A 120 22.04 36.03 26.83
CA ARG A 120 22.56 37.39 26.55
C ARG A 120 23.38 37.96 27.72
N ASP A 121 22.99 37.63 28.94
CA ASP A 121 23.59 38.09 30.21
C ASP A 121 24.66 37.15 30.78
N LEU A 122 24.92 35.98 30.21
CA LEU A 122 25.77 34.95 30.82
C LEU A 122 26.71 34.26 29.82
N LEU A 123 28.00 34.33 30.11
CA LEU A 123 29.08 33.60 29.46
C LEU A 123 29.67 32.55 30.42
N LEU A 124 30.09 31.43 29.85
CA LEU A 124 30.79 30.35 30.54
C LEU A 124 32.16 30.12 29.91
N ALA A 125 33.15 29.86 30.74
CA ALA A 125 34.48 29.44 30.30
C ALA A 125 35.15 28.51 31.30
N VAL A 126 36.12 27.73 30.83
CA VAL A 126 36.92 26.84 31.68
C VAL A 126 38.36 27.32 31.71
N PHE A 127 39.05 27.23 32.85
CA PHE A 127 40.48 27.51 32.95
C PHE A 127 41.16 26.57 33.96
N GLY A 128 42.49 26.46 33.89
CA GLY A 128 43.28 25.61 34.80
C GLY A 128 44.26 26.43 35.62
N VAL A 129 44.35 26.15 36.92
CA VAL A 129 45.34 26.76 37.84
C VAL A 129 45.90 25.66 38.75
N ASP A 130 47.22 25.57 38.85
CA ASP A 130 47.93 24.61 39.72
C ASP A 130 47.49 23.14 39.55
N GLY A 131 47.09 22.77 38.33
CA GLY A 131 46.65 21.40 38.00
C GLY A 131 45.17 21.10 38.30
N VAL A 132 44.39 22.08 38.75
CA VAL A 132 42.93 21.97 38.95
C VAL A 132 42.20 22.79 37.90
N CYS A 133 41.12 22.23 37.34
CA CYS A 133 40.27 22.93 36.37
C CYS A 133 39.08 23.60 37.06
N PHE A 134 38.68 24.76 36.56
CA PHE A 134 37.62 25.58 37.11
C PHE A 134 36.65 26.04 36.01
N LEU A 135 35.35 26.02 36.30
CA LEU A 135 34.31 26.66 35.51
C LEU A 135 34.06 28.07 36.05
N VAL A 136 34.07 29.09 35.18
CA VAL A 136 33.71 30.47 35.55
C VAL A 136 32.38 30.88 34.93
N PHE A 137 31.53 31.51 35.76
CA PHE A 137 30.32 32.20 35.34
C PHE A 137 30.61 33.69 35.20
N ILE A 138 30.49 34.20 33.97
CA ILE A 138 30.78 35.59 33.62
C ILE A 138 29.46 36.28 33.27
N GLU A 139 29.04 37.24 34.09
CA GLU A 139 27.85 38.04 33.79
C GLU A 139 28.19 39.21 32.88
N VAL A 140 27.44 39.35 31.79
CA VAL A 140 27.51 40.49 30.87
C VAL A 140 26.48 41.50 31.35
N VAL A 141 26.95 42.59 31.98
CA VAL A 141 26.07 43.60 32.60
C VAL A 141 25.68 44.68 31.59
N GLU A 142 26.63 45.07 30.73
CA GLU A 142 26.46 46.03 29.62
C GLU A 142 27.35 45.58 28.45
N ALA A 143 27.10 46.05 27.22
CA ALA A 143 27.87 45.69 26.01
C ALA A 143 29.40 45.97 26.10
N ARG A 144 29.85 46.65 27.17
CA ARG A 144 31.25 46.98 27.46
C ARG A 144 31.73 46.52 28.84
N ARG A 145 30.94 45.75 29.60
CA ARG A 145 31.33 45.28 30.94
C ARG A 145 30.92 43.83 31.19
N ALA A 146 31.92 42.95 31.31
CA ALA A 146 31.76 41.57 31.75
C ALA A 146 32.43 41.40 33.13
N VAL A 147 31.77 40.69 34.05
CA VAL A 147 32.27 40.48 35.42
C VAL A 147 32.26 38.99 35.74
N ALA A 148 33.40 38.45 36.15
CA ALA A 148 33.46 37.10 36.72
C ALA A 148 32.74 37.09 38.06
N LYS A 149 31.72 36.25 38.21
CA LYS A 149 30.86 36.22 39.39
C LYS A 149 31.17 35.06 40.31
N GLU A 150 31.44 33.91 39.73
CA GLU A 150 31.59 32.67 40.48
C GLU A 150 32.52 31.72 39.73
N VAL A 151 33.36 31.03 40.50
CA VAL A 151 34.33 30.06 40.02
C VAL A 151 34.10 28.78 40.79
N VAL A 152 33.87 27.69 40.07
CA VAL A 152 33.59 26.37 40.65
C VAL A 152 34.69 25.40 40.26
N ALA A 153 35.30 24.73 41.23
CA ALA A 153 36.30 23.70 40.98
C ALA A 153 35.65 22.46 40.33
N LEU A 154 36.32 21.89 39.35
CA LEU A 154 35.90 20.68 38.64
C LEU A 154 36.77 19.50 39.08
N GLU A 155 36.19 18.31 39.03
CA GLU A 155 36.88 17.06 39.43
C GLU A 155 37.99 16.66 38.46
N ASP A 156 37.94 17.11 37.21
CA ASP A 156 38.89 16.79 36.15
C ASP A 156 38.84 17.85 35.03
N CYS A 157 39.76 17.74 34.05
CA CYS A 157 39.86 18.63 32.90
C CYS A 157 38.64 18.51 31.97
N VAL A 158 38.09 19.64 31.52
CA VAL A 158 37.02 19.66 30.51
C VAL A 158 37.60 19.45 29.11
N VAL A 159 36.96 18.60 28.31
CA VAL A 159 37.37 18.27 26.94
C VAL A 159 36.39 18.80 25.89
N ALA A 160 35.13 18.98 26.28
CA ALA A 160 34.11 19.59 25.44
C ALA A 160 33.03 20.24 26.32
N MET A 161 32.45 21.33 25.83
CA MET A 161 31.32 22.01 26.47
C MET A 161 30.23 22.30 25.46
N ALA A 162 28.98 22.13 25.89
CA ALA A 162 27.79 22.57 25.18
C ALA A 162 26.87 23.31 26.13
N ALA A 163 26.13 24.29 25.63
CA ALA A 163 25.18 25.03 26.45
C ALA A 163 23.87 25.27 25.71
N SER A 164 22.82 25.37 26.51
CA SER A 164 21.45 25.77 26.16
C SER A 164 21.06 26.90 27.10
N PRO A 165 19.95 27.62 26.87
CA PRO A 165 19.55 28.75 27.72
C PRO A 165 19.39 28.39 29.20
N THR A 166 19.11 27.12 29.53
CA THR A 166 18.83 26.66 30.89
C THR A 166 19.92 25.76 31.49
N LEU A 167 20.60 24.98 30.66
CA LEU A 167 21.58 23.96 31.08
C LEU A 167 22.88 24.06 30.26
N ALA A 168 24.00 23.72 30.88
CA ALA A 168 25.24 23.38 30.17
C ALA A 168 25.70 21.95 30.48
N ALA A 169 26.38 21.33 29.53
CA ALA A 169 27.02 20.02 29.67
C ALA A 169 28.53 20.18 29.51
N LEU A 170 29.28 19.62 30.46
CA LEU A 170 30.74 19.55 30.44
C LEU A 170 31.15 18.08 30.33
N GLN A 171 31.91 17.72 29.31
CA GLN A 171 32.57 16.42 29.28
C GLN A 171 33.93 16.53 29.95
N LEU A 172 34.14 15.75 31.01
CA LEU A 172 35.44 15.64 31.70
C LEU A 172 36.37 14.64 30.99
N ALA A 173 37.68 14.72 31.25
CA ALA A 173 38.69 13.85 30.68
C ALA A 173 38.53 12.38 31.13
N SER A 174 37.96 12.18 32.32
CA SER A 174 37.46 10.89 32.82
C SER A 174 36.35 10.26 31.96
N GLY A 175 35.72 11.05 31.09
CA GLY A 175 34.59 10.65 30.25
C GLY A 175 33.22 10.97 30.86
N SER A 176 33.13 11.32 32.15
CA SER A 176 31.86 11.71 32.78
C SER A 176 31.33 13.02 32.20
N VAL A 177 30.01 13.14 32.12
CA VAL A 177 29.33 14.37 31.70
C VAL A 177 28.71 15.03 32.92
N VAL A 178 29.11 16.25 33.21
CA VAL A 178 28.57 17.07 34.30
C VAL A 178 27.48 17.97 33.74
N LYS A 179 26.32 17.96 34.40
CA LYS A 179 25.19 18.86 34.16
C LYS A 179 25.37 20.11 35.02
N VAL A 180 25.36 21.27 34.36
CA VAL A 180 25.39 22.58 35.01
C VAL A 180 24.02 23.21 34.85
N GLU A 181 23.32 23.45 35.95
CA GLU A 181 22.05 24.18 35.95
C GLU A 181 22.33 25.68 36.05
N LEU A 182 22.05 26.44 34.98
CA LEU A 182 22.54 27.82 34.86
C LEU A 182 21.84 28.82 35.80
N ALA A 183 20.63 28.52 36.24
CA ALA A 183 19.86 29.36 37.16
C ALA A 183 20.36 29.24 38.60
N THR A 184 20.64 28.01 39.05
CA THR A 184 21.10 27.69 40.41
C THR A 184 22.62 27.60 40.51
N ARG A 185 23.32 27.56 39.37
CA ARG A 185 24.77 27.35 39.21
C ARG A 185 25.26 26.05 39.85
N ARG A 186 24.36 25.08 40.00
CA ARG A 186 24.65 23.79 40.58
C ARG A 186 25.27 22.86 39.53
N LEU A 187 26.29 22.11 39.95
CA LEU A 187 26.93 21.06 39.17
C LEU A 187 26.48 19.71 39.75
N ASP A 188 25.86 18.90 38.91
CA ASP A 188 25.44 17.54 39.24
C ASP A 188 25.91 16.58 38.13
N PRO A 189 26.12 15.28 38.41
CA PRO A 189 26.37 14.31 37.36
C PRO A 189 25.18 14.26 36.40
N TRP A 190 25.44 14.12 35.10
CA TRP A 190 24.38 13.96 34.13
C TRP A 190 23.79 12.56 34.22
N LEU A 191 22.56 12.44 34.71
CA LEU A 191 21.87 11.17 34.85
C LEU A 191 20.92 10.91 33.67
N LEU A 192 21.02 9.73 33.07
CA LEU A 192 20.05 9.21 32.10
C LEU A 192 19.59 7.83 32.59
N ASP A 193 18.29 7.64 32.77
CA ASP A 193 17.69 6.40 33.32
C ASP A 193 18.29 5.96 34.67
N GLY A 194 18.68 6.93 35.51
CA GLY A 194 19.29 6.68 36.82
C GLY A 194 20.80 6.35 36.80
N HIS A 195 21.43 6.36 35.63
CA HIS A 195 22.86 6.10 35.46
C HIS A 195 23.62 7.35 35.02
N GLU A 196 24.82 7.54 35.56
CA GLU A 196 25.73 8.61 35.13
C GLU A 196 26.16 8.41 33.68
N VAL A 197 26.05 9.47 32.88
CA VAL A 197 26.48 9.47 31.49
C VAL A 197 28.00 9.57 31.44
N CYS A 198 28.63 8.47 31.05
CA CYS A 198 30.07 8.39 30.81
C CYS A 198 30.33 8.03 29.33
N LEU A 199 31.00 8.92 28.61
CA LEU A 199 31.36 8.73 27.21
C LEU A 199 32.68 7.94 27.12
N PRO A 200 32.79 6.97 26.19
CA PRO A 200 33.96 6.08 26.10
C PRO A 200 35.22 6.75 25.55
N ALA A 201 35.11 7.98 25.04
CA ALA A 201 36.22 8.77 24.53
C ALA A 201 35.89 10.27 24.56
N ALA A 202 36.94 11.10 24.60
CA ALA A 202 36.84 12.54 24.41
C ALA A 202 36.09 12.88 23.11
N SER A 203 35.05 13.70 23.21
CA SER A 203 34.34 14.25 22.05
C SER A 203 35.04 15.52 21.57
N HIS A 204 35.00 15.77 20.27
CA HIS A 204 35.47 17.05 19.70
C HIS A 204 34.31 18.00 19.40
N GLN A 205 33.08 17.49 19.44
CA GLN A 205 31.86 18.27 19.33
C GLN A 205 30.84 17.68 20.32
N LEU A 206 30.36 18.53 21.23
CA LEU A 206 29.28 18.23 22.16
C LEU A 206 28.13 19.18 21.86
N LEU A 207 26.91 18.66 21.86
CA LEU A 207 25.67 19.41 21.62
C LEU A 207 24.63 19.01 22.67
N LEU A 208 23.68 19.91 22.94
CA LEU A 208 22.51 19.63 23.77
C LEU A 208 21.28 19.47 22.86
N CYS A 209 20.82 18.23 22.73
CA CYS A 209 19.76 17.83 21.81
C CYS A 209 18.37 17.92 22.47
N PRO A 210 17.47 18.82 22.03
CA PRO A 210 16.11 18.90 22.56
C PRO A 210 15.26 17.78 21.95
N LEU A 211 15.05 16.69 22.69
CA LEU A 211 14.23 15.56 22.23
C LEU A 211 12.75 15.83 22.48
N GLU A 212 11.90 15.62 21.47
CA GLU A 212 10.46 15.70 21.62
C GLU A 212 9.96 14.64 22.61
N GLY A 213 9.16 15.07 23.59
CA GLY A 213 8.58 14.19 24.62
C GLY A 213 9.50 13.86 25.80
N VAL A 214 10.74 14.38 25.83
CA VAL A 214 11.66 14.23 26.97
C VAL A 214 11.77 15.55 27.74
N ALA A 215 11.75 15.46 29.08
CA ALA A 215 11.89 16.63 29.94
C ALA A 215 13.35 17.13 29.94
N GLY A 216 13.66 18.06 29.03
CA GLY A 216 14.95 18.73 28.91
C GLY A 216 15.88 18.19 27.82
N PRO A 217 16.93 18.93 27.46
CA PRO A 217 17.88 18.52 26.43
C PRO A 217 18.71 17.31 26.88
N THR A 218 19.19 16.50 25.93
CA THR A 218 20.05 15.33 26.16
C THR A 218 21.42 15.53 25.50
N PRO A 219 22.54 15.15 26.13
CA PRO A 219 23.87 15.35 25.55
C PRO A 219 24.06 14.47 24.32
N LEU A 220 24.53 15.09 23.24
CA LEU A 220 24.85 14.47 21.96
C LEU A 220 26.33 14.73 21.65
N ALA A 221 27.14 13.68 21.60
CA ALA A 221 28.59 13.80 21.52
C ALA A 221 29.16 13.08 20.28
N LEU A 222 29.99 13.79 19.50
CA LEU A 222 30.70 13.23 18.36
C LEU A 222 32.19 13.03 18.69
N THR A 223 32.63 11.78 18.64
CA THR A 223 34.02 11.41 18.89
C THR A 223 34.90 11.58 17.65
N PRO A 224 36.23 11.78 17.79
CA PRO A 224 37.16 11.88 16.66
C PRO A 224 37.19 10.64 15.75
N ARG A 225 36.79 9.47 16.25
CA ARG A 225 36.64 8.23 15.47
C ARG A 225 35.33 8.18 14.67
N GLY A 226 34.55 9.26 14.66
CA GLY A 226 33.29 9.36 13.93
C GLY A 226 32.16 8.56 14.55
N ARG A 227 32.14 8.37 15.86
CA ARG A 227 31.00 7.74 16.56
C ARG A 227 30.19 8.81 17.27
N LEU A 228 28.89 8.84 17.01
CA LEU A 228 27.91 9.75 17.59
C LEU A 228 27.17 9.04 18.73
N TYR A 229 27.18 9.64 19.91
CA TYR A 229 26.53 9.12 21.12
C TYR A 229 25.42 10.06 21.56
N LEU A 230 24.26 9.51 21.90
CA LEU A 230 23.18 10.20 22.60
C LEU A 230 23.14 9.67 24.03
N GLY A 231 23.57 10.47 24.99
CA GLY A 231 23.90 10.00 26.33
C GLY A 231 24.98 8.91 26.29
N HIS A 232 24.68 7.73 26.82
CA HIS A 232 25.59 6.57 26.80
C HIS A 232 25.44 5.70 25.54
N ARG A 233 24.40 5.90 24.73
CA ARG A 233 24.08 5.02 23.59
C ARG A 233 24.71 5.53 22.30
N GLN A 234 25.46 4.68 21.60
CA GLN A 234 25.90 4.97 20.24
C GLN A 234 24.69 4.95 19.31
N VAL A 235 24.44 6.03 18.57
CA VAL A 235 23.31 6.15 17.63
C VAL A 235 23.74 6.14 16.17
N LEU A 236 25.01 6.45 15.88
CA LEU A 236 25.54 6.41 14.51
C LEU A 236 27.05 6.19 14.50
N ALA A 237 27.50 5.22 13.71
CA ALA A 237 28.91 5.02 13.37
C ALA A 237 29.27 5.72 12.05
N GLY A 238 30.53 6.15 11.92
CA GLY A 238 31.03 6.82 10.72
C GLY A 238 30.45 8.23 10.50
N CYS A 239 29.96 8.91 11.54
CA CYS A 239 29.53 10.31 11.45
C CYS A 239 30.74 11.24 11.28
N THR A 240 30.67 12.16 10.31
CA THR A 240 31.77 13.10 9.99
C THR A 240 31.49 14.53 10.41
N SER A 241 30.22 14.93 10.47
CA SER A 241 29.77 16.20 11.04
C SER A 241 28.31 16.08 11.45
N VAL A 242 27.92 16.83 12.49
CA VAL A 242 26.56 16.83 13.02
C VAL A 242 26.10 18.27 13.31
N LEU A 243 24.83 18.54 13.06
CA LEU A 243 24.18 19.83 13.30
C LEU A 243 22.75 19.61 13.78
N LEU A 244 22.34 20.34 14.81
CA LEU A 244 20.95 20.39 15.26
C LEU A 244 20.21 21.46 14.45
N HIS A 245 19.15 21.06 13.78
CA HIS A 245 18.15 21.93 13.19
C HIS A 245 16.92 21.97 14.11
N THR A 246 16.03 22.96 13.95
CA THR A 246 14.90 23.21 14.87
C THR A 246 14.13 21.96 15.30
N HIS A 247 13.80 21.07 14.36
CA HIS A 247 13.05 19.83 14.63
C HIS A 247 13.79 18.57 14.15
N HIS A 248 15.00 18.70 13.64
CA HIS A 248 15.72 17.60 13.00
C HIS A 248 17.20 17.56 13.40
N LEU A 249 17.74 16.35 13.51
CA LEU A 249 19.18 16.13 13.50
C LEU A 249 19.66 15.98 12.06
N LEU A 250 20.70 16.75 11.71
CA LEU A 250 21.42 16.62 10.45
C LEU A 250 22.79 16.01 10.71
N ALA A 251 23.13 14.96 9.99
CA ALA A 251 24.44 14.31 10.12
C ALA A 251 25.01 13.92 8.76
N THR A 252 26.29 14.19 8.53
CA THR A 252 27.01 13.61 7.38
C THR A 252 27.76 12.36 7.79
N THR A 253 27.91 11.42 6.87
CA THR A 253 28.60 10.14 7.14
C THR A 253 29.85 9.96 6.27
N ALA A 254 30.72 9.04 6.68
CA ALA A 254 31.87 8.58 5.92
C ALA A 254 31.46 7.89 4.60
N ALA A 255 30.22 7.41 4.51
CA ALA A 255 29.62 6.86 3.29
C ALA A 255 29.06 7.94 2.32
N HIS A 256 29.41 9.21 2.55
CA HIS A 256 29.07 10.34 1.68
C HIS A 256 27.55 10.55 1.58
N THR A 257 26.86 10.45 2.72
CA THR A 257 25.43 10.74 2.85
C THR A 257 25.19 11.84 3.87
N LEU A 258 24.14 12.63 3.62
CA LEU A 258 23.48 13.53 4.56
C LEU A 258 22.21 12.83 5.06
N LEU A 259 22.14 12.66 6.37
CA LEU A 259 20.98 12.16 7.09
C LEU A 259 20.21 13.34 7.67
N ALA A 260 18.89 13.32 7.54
CA ALA A 260 17.99 14.27 8.16
C ALA A 260 16.85 13.53 8.85
N THR A 261 16.86 13.56 10.18
CA THR A 261 16.05 12.70 11.04
C THR A 261 15.32 13.55 12.08
N PRO A 262 14.01 13.34 12.35
CA PRO A 262 13.30 14.08 13.40
C PRO A 262 13.96 13.94 14.77
N LEU A 263 13.86 14.97 15.62
CA LEU A 263 14.37 14.96 17.00
C LEU A 263 13.46 14.16 17.95
N THR A 264 13.15 12.92 17.60
CA THR A 264 12.38 11.99 18.44
C THR A 264 13.26 10.82 18.85
N THR A 265 13.04 10.32 20.07
CA THR A 265 13.75 9.14 20.60
C THR A 265 13.72 7.93 19.65
N PRO A 266 12.58 7.51 19.06
CA PRO A 266 12.55 6.38 18.13
C PRO A 266 13.33 6.66 16.84
N ALA A 267 13.21 7.86 16.27
CA ALA A 267 13.88 8.19 15.01
C ALA A 267 15.42 8.23 15.18
N LEU A 268 15.91 8.75 16.32
CA LEU A 268 17.33 8.73 16.63
C LEU A 268 17.85 7.35 17.02
N ALA A 269 17.02 6.48 17.59
CA ALA A 269 17.38 5.08 17.83
C ALA A 269 17.61 4.32 16.52
N ALA A 270 16.78 4.59 15.51
CA ALA A 270 16.84 3.97 14.19
C ALA A 270 17.80 4.69 13.20
N LEU A 271 18.67 5.59 13.68
CA LEU A 271 19.52 6.42 12.83
C LEU A 271 20.55 5.60 12.04
N GLU A 272 21.08 4.52 12.62
CA GLU A 272 22.02 3.60 11.97
C GLU A 272 21.33 2.76 10.88
N GLU A 273 20.12 2.28 11.14
CA GLU A 273 19.27 1.62 10.13
C GLU A 273 18.94 2.57 8.98
N THR A 274 18.58 3.81 9.30
CA THR A 274 18.34 4.87 8.31
C THR A 274 19.59 5.10 7.46
N ALA A 275 20.77 5.18 8.08
CA ALA A 275 22.04 5.36 7.37
C ALA A 275 22.39 4.21 6.42
N SER A 276 22.03 2.98 6.79
CA SER A 276 22.23 1.77 5.97
C SER A 276 21.26 1.65 4.79
N GLY A 277 20.25 2.53 4.72
CA GLY A 277 19.24 2.55 3.65
C GLY A 277 18.07 1.59 3.85
N SER A 278 18.07 0.78 4.92
CA SER A 278 16.97 -0.12 5.28
C SER A 278 15.76 0.62 5.86
N GLY A 279 15.98 1.80 6.47
CA GLY A 279 14.93 2.59 7.13
C GLY A 279 14.02 3.42 6.21
N GLY A 280 14.44 3.70 4.96
CA GLY A 280 13.71 4.50 3.97
C GLY A 280 13.47 5.97 4.36
N GLY A 281 13.69 6.95 3.47
CA GLY A 281 13.43 8.37 3.76
C GLY A 281 14.45 9.06 4.69
N GLY A 282 14.95 10.22 4.28
CA GLY A 282 15.90 11.02 5.10
C GLY A 282 17.38 10.87 4.77
N VAL A 283 17.75 10.01 3.81
CA VAL A 283 19.13 9.91 3.29
C VAL A 283 19.26 10.65 1.96
N ARG A 284 20.30 11.47 1.83
CA ARG A 284 20.70 12.14 0.57
C ARG A 284 22.18 11.89 0.31
N ARG A 285 22.56 11.52 -0.92
CA ARG A 285 23.99 11.46 -1.31
C ARG A 285 24.57 12.88 -1.40
N VAL A 286 25.79 13.05 -0.91
CA VAL A 286 26.56 14.30 -0.96
C VAL A 286 27.94 14.04 -1.54
N GLU A 287 28.67 15.10 -1.93
CA GLU A 287 30.04 14.97 -2.39
C GLU A 287 30.91 14.32 -1.30
N ARG A 288 31.88 13.50 -1.72
CA ARG A 288 32.82 12.85 -0.81
C ARG A 288 33.54 13.88 0.05
N GLY A 289 33.38 13.78 1.37
CA GLY A 289 34.02 14.66 2.34
C GLY A 289 33.29 15.99 2.57
N ALA A 290 32.06 16.15 2.06
CA ALA A 290 31.20 17.26 2.44
C ALA A 290 30.93 17.28 3.96
N ARG A 291 30.92 18.47 4.55
CA ARG A 291 30.65 18.69 5.98
C ARG A 291 29.55 19.74 6.18
N LEU A 292 28.76 19.58 7.23
CA LEU A 292 27.75 20.55 7.65
C LEU A 292 28.42 21.81 8.21
N VAL A 293 27.92 22.96 7.79
CA VAL A 293 28.36 24.28 8.29
C VAL A 293 27.25 24.93 9.10
N CYS A 294 26.06 25.03 8.51
CA CYS A 294 24.92 25.71 9.12
C CYS A 294 23.59 25.15 8.58
N GLY A 295 22.57 25.11 9.43
CA GLY A 295 21.18 24.91 9.04
C GLY A 295 20.38 26.17 9.37
N VAL A 296 19.59 26.68 8.43
CA VAL A 296 18.75 27.85 8.68
C VAL A 296 17.54 27.40 9.51
N GLY A 297 17.43 27.90 10.74
CA GLY A 297 16.33 27.57 11.67
C GLY A 297 14.96 27.85 11.04
N HIS A 298 13.99 26.99 11.30
CA HIS A 298 12.61 27.02 10.77
C HIS A 298 12.46 27.02 9.23
N ASP A 299 13.57 26.97 8.49
CA ASP A 299 13.64 26.90 7.03
C ASP A 299 14.16 25.51 6.61
N THR A 300 14.12 25.24 5.31
CA THR A 300 14.56 23.98 4.70
C THR A 300 16.03 23.98 4.27
N ARG A 301 16.71 25.13 4.31
CA ARG A 301 18.05 25.33 3.76
C ARG A 301 19.14 24.84 4.70
N VAL A 302 20.09 24.07 4.15
CA VAL A 302 21.26 23.54 4.83
C VAL A 302 22.50 23.85 4.00
N VAL A 303 23.53 24.38 4.65
CA VAL A 303 24.80 24.77 4.02
C VAL A 303 25.84 23.70 4.30
N LEU A 304 26.39 23.15 3.21
CA LEU A 304 27.47 22.17 3.21
C LEU A 304 28.75 22.82 2.69
N GLN A 305 29.90 22.48 3.28
CA GLN A 305 31.22 22.80 2.74
C GLN A 305 31.83 21.55 2.10
N MET A 306 32.23 21.68 0.84
CA MET A 306 32.93 20.63 0.09
C MET A 306 34.42 20.61 0.44
N PRO A 307 35.15 19.50 0.20
CA PRO A 307 36.58 19.41 0.55
C PRO A 307 37.46 20.48 -0.08
N ARG A 308 37.02 21.06 -1.20
CA ARG A 308 37.71 22.14 -1.92
C ARG A 308 37.44 23.53 -1.33
N GLY A 309 36.62 23.63 -0.28
CA GLY A 309 36.22 24.89 0.36
C GLY A 309 34.94 25.53 -0.21
N ASN A 310 34.40 25.01 -1.32
CA ASN A 310 33.14 25.51 -1.91
C ASN A 310 31.95 25.27 -0.96
N LEU A 311 31.01 26.21 -0.93
CA LEU A 311 29.75 26.07 -0.18
C LEU A 311 28.61 25.69 -1.13
N GLU A 312 27.81 24.70 -0.74
CA GLU A 312 26.57 24.31 -1.42
C GLU A 312 25.40 24.48 -0.46
N VAL A 313 24.32 25.08 -0.94
CA VAL A 313 23.05 25.17 -0.20
C VAL A 313 22.11 24.11 -0.74
N VAL A 314 21.66 23.21 0.13
CA VAL A 314 20.71 22.14 -0.20
C VAL A 314 19.44 22.27 0.63
N SER A 315 18.32 21.77 0.11
CA SER A 315 17.07 21.62 0.87
C SER A 315 16.74 20.14 1.04
N PRO A 316 17.10 19.51 2.17
CA PRO A 316 16.74 18.13 2.45
C PRO A 316 15.22 17.93 2.46
N ARG A 317 14.75 16.88 1.78
CA ARG A 317 13.32 16.57 1.63
C ARG A 317 12.58 16.41 2.97
N PRO A 318 13.16 15.80 4.04
CA PRO A 318 12.51 15.75 5.36
C PRO A 318 12.15 17.12 5.92
N LEU A 319 13.05 18.10 5.80
CA LEU A 319 12.79 19.46 6.29
C LEU A 319 11.65 20.11 5.52
N ALA A 320 11.61 19.92 4.20
CA ALA A 320 10.53 20.43 3.36
C ALA A 320 9.18 19.76 3.67
N LEU A 321 9.15 18.46 3.97
CA LEU A 321 7.94 17.74 4.35
C LEU A 321 7.43 18.17 5.73
N HIS A 322 8.33 18.37 6.70
CA HIS A 322 7.96 18.88 8.01
C HIS A 322 7.42 20.32 7.93
N ALA A 323 8.10 21.19 7.17
CA ALA A 323 7.63 22.55 6.92
C ALA A 323 6.24 22.54 6.23
N LEU A 324 6.02 21.65 5.27
CA LEU A 324 4.73 21.50 4.62
C LEU A 324 3.63 21.06 5.60
N GLY A 325 3.89 20.04 6.43
CA GLY A 325 2.94 19.56 7.43
C GLY A 325 2.53 20.67 8.40
N ARG A 326 3.48 21.49 8.85
CA ARG A 326 3.21 22.65 9.70
C ARG A 326 2.30 23.68 9.01
N LEU A 327 2.57 23.99 7.73
CA LEU A 327 1.74 24.93 6.96
C LEU A 327 0.32 24.38 6.76
N VAL A 328 0.18 23.08 6.45
CA VAL A 328 -1.13 22.43 6.28
C VAL A 328 -1.90 22.40 7.60
N GLY A 329 -1.25 22.06 8.72
CA GLY A 329 -1.86 22.08 10.05
C GLY A 329 -2.28 23.48 10.50
N ALA A 330 -1.56 24.52 10.07
CA ALA A 330 -1.93 25.93 10.29
C ALA A 330 -2.94 26.48 9.26
N GLN A 331 -3.48 25.63 8.37
CA GLN A 331 -4.41 26.00 7.29
C GLN A 331 -3.86 27.05 6.30
N GLN A 332 -2.54 27.15 6.16
CA GLN A 332 -1.86 28.04 5.21
C GLN A 332 -1.61 27.31 3.88
N TYR A 333 -2.69 26.95 3.20
CA TYR A 333 -2.68 26.12 2.00
C TYR A 333 -1.98 26.75 0.80
N GLY A 334 -2.06 28.06 0.61
CA GLY A 334 -1.38 28.79 -0.47
C GLY A 334 0.14 28.74 -0.34
N ALA A 335 0.64 28.92 0.88
CA ALA A 335 2.06 28.76 1.21
C ALA A 335 2.49 27.28 1.09
N ALA A 336 1.67 26.36 1.59
CA ALA A 336 1.92 24.92 1.49
C ALA A 336 2.03 24.45 0.02
N LEU A 337 1.08 24.83 -0.83
CA LEU A 337 1.09 24.48 -2.25
C LEU A 337 2.31 25.07 -2.96
N THR A 338 2.69 26.31 -2.64
CA THR A 338 3.90 26.95 -3.19
C THR A 338 5.17 26.19 -2.82
N LEU A 339 5.28 25.76 -1.56
CA LEU A 339 6.42 24.97 -1.07
C LEU A 339 6.45 23.60 -1.74
N ALA A 340 5.30 22.94 -1.85
CA ALA A 340 5.19 21.63 -2.50
C ALA A 340 5.63 21.70 -3.98
N LEU A 341 5.15 22.70 -4.73
CA LEU A 341 5.52 22.89 -6.13
C LEU A 341 7.01 23.25 -6.29
N ARG A 342 7.56 24.11 -5.42
CA ARG A 342 8.98 24.51 -5.44
C ARG A 342 9.91 23.32 -5.25
N HIS A 343 9.59 22.43 -4.31
CA HIS A 343 10.42 21.27 -3.97
C HIS A 343 9.98 19.97 -4.67
N ARG A 344 9.03 20.05 -5.60
CA ARG A 344 8.46 18.89 -6.33
C ARG A 344 8.01 17.77 -5.37
N ILE A 345 7.35 18.18 -4.30
CA ILE A 345 6.63 17.30 -3.38
C ILE A 345 5.25 17.06 -3.97
N ASP A 346 4.75 15.83 -3.82
CA ASP A 346 3.41 15.46 -4.28
C ASP A 346 2.37 16.31 -3.55
N THR A 347 1.60 17.08 -4.32
CA THR A 347 0.59 18.02 -3.83
C THR A 347 -0.60 17.30 -3.21
N ASN A 348 -0.76 15.99 -3.45
CA ASN A 348 -1.74 15.16 -2.74
C ASN A 348 -1.55 15.21 -1.22
N LEU A 349 -0.34 15.52 -0.74
CA LEU A 349 -0.04 15.64 0.68
C LEU A 349 -0.83 16.77 1.38
N LEU A 350 -1.30 17.79 0.65
CA LEU A 350 -2.17 18.83 1.21
C LEU A 350 -3.50 18.26 1.71
N TYR A 351 -3.99 17.19 1.08
CA TYR A 351 -5.18 16.46 1.49
C TYR A 351 -4.81 15.27 2.39
N ASP A 352 -3.87 14.42 1.96
CA ASP A 352 -3.57 13.16 2.64
C ASP A 352 -3.05 13.36 4.07
N HIS A 353 -2.42 14.51 4.37
CA HIS A 353 -1.94 14.83 5.71
C HIS A 353 -3.07 14.80 6.76
N GLN A 354 -4.23 15.37 6.43
CA GLN A 354 -5.43 15.41 7.29
C GLN A 354 -6.72 15.51 6.42
N PRO A 355 -7.23 14.36 5.92
CA PRO A 355 -8.33 14.34 4.95
C PRO A 355 -9.60 15.04 5.42
N ASP A 356 -10.07 14.72 6.63
CA ASP A 356 -11.33 15.27 7.17
C ASP A 356 -11.24 16.80 7.36
N HIS A 357 -10.09 17.28 7.84
CA HIS A 357 -9.84 18.70 8.03
C HIS A 357 -9.77 19.43 6.68
N PHE A 358 -9.13 18.85 5.66
CA PHE A 358 -9.08 19.46 4.33
C PHE A 358 -10.47 19.60 3.71
N LEU A 359 -11.32 18.56 3.81
CA LEU A 359 -12.68 18.61 3.25
C LEU A 359 -13.54 19.66 3.95
N ALA A 360 -13.41 19.79 5.28
CA ALA A 360 -14.09 20.84 6.04
C ALA A 360 -13.56 22.25 5.69
N ALA A 361 -12.29 22.38 5.33
CA ALA A 361 -11.64 23.63 5.00
C ALA A 361 -11.59 23.93 3.48
N ALA A 362 -12.37 23.23 2.65
CA ALA A 362 -12.32 23.38 1.19
C ALA A 362 -12.59 24.82 0.71
N ASP A 363 -13.50 25.54 1.37
CA ASP A 363 -13.77 26.96 1.07
C ASP A 363 -12.55 27.84 1.33
N HIS A 364 -11.93 27.68 2.50
CA HIS A 364 -10.71 28.40 2.89
C HIS A 364 -9.53 28.06 1.98
N PHE A 365 -9.39 26.78 1.58
CA PHE A 365 -8.37 26.35 0.62
C PHE A 365 -8.45 27.12 -0.71
N VAL A 366 -9.66 27.27 -1.27
CA VAL A 366 -9.86 28.01 -2.53
C VAL A 366 -9.53 29.49 -2.35
N GLN A 367 -9.92 30.09 -1.21
CA GLN A 367 -9.64 31.49 -0.89
C GLN A 367 -8.16 31.77 -0.70
N ASP A 368 -7.46 30.95 0.08
CA ASP A 368 -6.05 31.14 0.43
C ASP A 368 -5.11 30.87 -0.75
N VAL A 369 -5.41 29.88 -1.60
CA VAL A 369 -4.63 29.65 -2.82
C VAL A 369 -4.83 30.80 -3.82
N ALA A 370 -6.07 31.30 -3.95
CA ALA A 370 -6.54 32.42 -4.79
C ALA A 370 -6.21 32.36 -6.31
N ALA A 371 -5.18 31.66 -6.75
CA ALA A 371 -4.71 31.62 -8.12
C ALA A 371 -5.35 30.43 -8.88
N PRO A 372 -6.18 30.66 -9.91
CA PRO A 372 -6.87 29.60 -10.64
C PRO A 372 -5.92 28.54 -11.22
N GLN A 373 -4.74 28.95 -11.70
CA GLN A 373 -3.75 28.03 -12.27
C GLN A 373 -3.16 27.09 -11.22
N ARG A 374 -3.03 27.52 -9.96
CA ARG A 374 -2.53 26.67 -8.88
C ARG A 374 -3.56 25.64 -8.43
N LEU A 375 -4.83 26.05 -8.35
CA LEU A 375 -5.95 25.14 -8.11
C LEU A 375 -6.06 24.08 -9.21
N ASP A 376 -5.90 24.51 -10.46
CA ASP A 376 -5.92 23.63 -11.62
C ASP A 376 -4.80 22.58 -11.57
N VAL A 377 -3.55 23.00 -11.31
CA VAL A 377 -2.42 22.09 -11.13
C VAL A 377 -2.65 21.12 -9.98
N PHE A 378 -3.21 21.57 -8.86
CA PHE A 378 -3.56 20.69 -7.74
C PHE A 378 -4.59 19.63 -8.16
N LEU A 379 -5.70 20.05 -8.77
CA LEU A 379 -6.77 19.14 -9.21
C LEU A 379 -6.30 18.17 -10.30
N ALA A 380 -5.44 18.61 -11.22
CA ALA A 380 -4.85 17.77 -12.26
C ALA A 380 -3.85 16.74 -11.71
N ALA A 381 -3.19 17.03 -10.58
CA ALA A 381 -2.21 16.14 -9.95
C ALA A 381 -2.81 15.12 -8.96
N LEU A 382 -4.10 15.23 -8.61
CA LEU A 382 -4.75 14.31 -7.66
C LEU A 382 -4.65 12.85 -8.12
N THR A 383 -4.44 11.93 -7.18
CA THR A 383 -4.51 10.47 -7.41
C THR A 383 -5.28 9.80 -6.26
N ASP A 384 -5.86 8.62 -6.50
CA ASP A 384 -6.58 7.88 -5.46
C ASP A 384 -5.65 7.22 -4.43
N ALA A 385 -4.35 7.14 -4.72
CA ALA A 385 -3.36 6.63 -3.77
C ALA A 385 -3.13 7.65 -2.64
N ASP A 386 -2.97 7.15 -1.42
CA ASP A 386 -2.54 7.94 -0.27
C ASP A 386 -1.01 8.06 -0.28
N CYS A 387 -0.49 9.28 -0.45
CA CYS A 387 0.95 9.52 -0.47
C CYS A 387 1.62 9.35 0.91
N THR A 388 0.85 9.40 2.00
CA THR A 388 1.33 9.20 3.38
C THR A 388 1.56 7.73 3.74
N THR A 389 0.96 6.79 3.01
CA THR A 389 1.23 5.34 3.18
C THR A 389 2.21 4.78 2.15
N THR A 390 2.49 5.55 1.10
CA THR A 390 3.38 5.15 -0.01
C THR A 390 4.67 5.97 -0.02
N THR A 391 4.71 7.06 -0.79
CA THR A 391 5.92 7.88 -1.03
C THR A 391 6.50 8.49 0.25
N TYR A 392 5.66 8.82 1.23
CA TYR A 392 6.07 9.51 2.46
C TYR A 392 5.88 8.66 3.72
N ALA A 393 5.74 7.35 3.58
CA ALA A 393 5.40 6.44 4.67
C ALA A 393 6.36 6.53 5.87
N PHE A 394 7.64 6.82 5.63
CA PHE A 394 8.63 7.04 6.70
C PHE A 394 8.30 8.23 7.61
N HIS A 395 7.69 9.29 7.06
CA HIS A 395 7.34 10.49 7.81
C HIS A 395 5.99 10.37 8.54
N TYR A 396 5.24 9.28 8.30
CA TYR A 396 3.93 9.02 8.90
C TYR A 396 3.88 7.61 9.53
N PRO A 397 4.75 7.30 10.50
CA PRO A 397 4.85 5.95 11.09
C PRO A 397 3.52 5.48 11.70
N ALA A 398 2.72 6.39 12.26
CA ALA A 398 1.43 6.07 12.86
C ALA A 398 0.37 5.57 11.85
N ARG A 399 0.52 5.85 10.56
CA ARG A 399 -0.46 5.50 9.51
C ARG A 399 -0.29 4.10 8.93
N HIS A 400 0.77 3.38 9.28
CA HIS A 400 1.00 1.99 8.84
C HIS A 400 0.05 0.96 9.46
N THR A 401 -0.70 1.34 10.50
CA THR A 401 -1.55 0.41 11.27
C THR A 401 -3.02 0.37 10.84
N THR A 402 -3.47 1.32 10.01
CA THR A 402 -4.86 1.37 9.54
C THR A 402 -4.97 0.70 8.17
N THR A 403 -5.26 -0.60 8.18
CA THR A 403 -5.69 -1.33 6.98
C THR A 403 -7.15 -0.96 6.71
N THR A 404 -7.40 0.16 6.04
CA THR A 404 -8.77 0.56 5.71
C THR A 404 -9.29 -0.35 4.59
N THR A 405 -10.12 -1.32 4.96
CA THR A 405 -10.99 -2.06 4.04
C THR A 405 -11.86 -1.06 3.28
N ALA A 406 -11.59 -0.87 1.99
CA ALA A 406 -12.37 0.00 1.13
C ALA A 406 -13.80 -0.54 0.96
N THR A 407 -14.74 -0.01 1.75
CA THR A 407 -16.17 0.01 1.43
C THR A 407 -16.44 0.99 0.28
N ALA A 408 -17.57 0.81 -0.40
CA ALA A 408 -18.04 1.50 -1.62
C ALA A 408 -18.28 3.02 -1.50
N ALA A 409 -17.33 3.78 -0.95
CA ALA A 409 -17.30 5.24 -0.98
C ALA A 409 -16.71 5.72 -2.32
N PRO A 410 -17.07 6.93 -2.80
CA PRO A 410 -16.39 7.55 -3.93
C PRO A 410 -14.90 7.67 -3.64
N GLY A 411 -14.05 7.35 -4.63
CA GLY A 411 -12.60 7.47 -4.50
C GLY A 411 -12.17 8.89 -4.09
N LYS A 412 -11.00 9.01 -3.47
CA LYS A 412 -10.40 10.26 -2.99
C LYS A 412 -10.46 11.37 -4.04
N VAL A 413 -10.17 11.07 -5.29
CA VAL A 413 -10.19 12.07 -6.39
C VAL A 413 -11.58 12.70 -6.51
N VAL A 414 -12.63 11.89 -6.51
CA VAL A 414 -14.01 12.36 -6.64
C VAL A 414 -14.41 13.19 -5.42
N ALA A 415 -14.08 12.74 -4.21
CA ALA A 415 -14.41 13.47 -2.98
C ALA A 415 -13.79 14.87 -2.96
N VAL A 416 -12.49 14.98 -3.24
CA VAL A 416 -11.78 16.27 -3.28
C VAL A 416 -12.30 17.15 -4.41
N CYS A 417 -12.47 16.61 -5.62
CA CYS A 417 -12.99 17.39 -6.75
C CYS A 417 -14.42 17.89 -6.51
N VAL A 418 -15.28 17.13 -5.84
CA VAL A 418 -16.64 17.58 -5.49
C VAL A 418 -16.59 18.72 -4.46
N ALA A 419 -15.85 18.56 -3.37
CA ALA A 419 -15.75 19.57 -2.31
C ALA A 419 -15.12 20.88 -2.82
N VAL A 420 -13.98 20.79 -3.51
CA VAL A 420 -13.29 21.97 -4.05
C VAL A 420 -14.12 22.62 -5.17
N ARG A 421 -14.83 21.85 -6.01
CA ARG A 421 -15.74 22.42 -7.01
C ARG A 421 -16.88 23.20 -6.38
N ALA A 422 -17.51 22.68 -5.33
CA ALA A 422 -18.58 23.37 -4.63
C ALA A 422 -18.07 24.72 -4.06
N ALA A 423 -16.88 24.73 -3.46
CA ALA A 423 -16.23 25.94 -2.97
C ALA A 423 -15.93 26.95 -4.10
N MET A 424 -15.40 26.49 -5.23
CA MET A 424 -15.16 27.35 -6.41
C MET A 424 -16.45 27.91 -7.00
N GLU A 425 -17.53 27.11 -7.03
CA GLU A 425 -18.84 27.53 -7.53
C GLU A 425 -19.54 28.54 -6.60
N GLY A 426 -19.26 28.49 -5.30
CA GLY A 426 -19.78 29.46 -4.31
C GLY A 426 -19.08 30.82 -4.34
N GLN A 427 -17.91 30.93 -4.97
CA GLN A 427 -17.11 32.16 -5.07
C GLN A 427 -17.32 32.83 -6.44
N ASP A 428 -16.28 32.90 -7.28
CA ASP A 428 -16.33 33.53 -8.61
C ASP A 428 -16.25 32.45 -9.70
N LYS A 429 -17.44 32.00 -10.14
CA LYS A 429 -17.61 30.99 -11.20
C LYS A 429 -16.91 31.38 -12.52
N GLY A 430 -16.89 32.67 -12.84
CA GLY A 430 -16.33 33.15 -14.11
C GLY A 430 -14.81 33.06 -14.12
N ARG A 431 -14.16 33.51 -13.03
CA ARG A 431 -12.70 33.47 -12.88
C ARG A 431 -12.17 32.04 -12.66
N LEU A 432 -12.95 31.19 -12.00
CA LEU A 432 -12.56 29.81 -11.64
C LEU A 432 -13.04 28.75 -12.64
N LEU A 433 -13.47 29.14 -13.84
CA LEU A 433 -13.99 28.21 -14.85
C LEU A 433 -13.02 27.07 -15.16
N LEU A 434 -11.74 27.37 -15.41
CA LEU A 434 -10.75 26.35 -15.81
C LEU A 434 -10.57 25.25 -14.74
N PRO A 435 -10.28 25.56 -13.46
CA PRO A 435 -10.20 24.52 -12.43
C PRO A 435 -11.55 23.83 -12.17
N ILE A 436 -12.69 24.50 -12.36
CA ILE A 436 -14.01 23.84 -12.32
C ILE A 436 -14.12 22.78 -13.42
N LEU A 437 -13.74 23.09 -14.66
CA LEU A 437 -13.71 22.12 -15.77
C LEU A 437 -12.78 20.95 -15.44
N THR A 438 -11.58 21.22 -14.90
CA THR A 438 -10.66 20.18 -14.43
C THR A 438 -11.31 19.26 -13.42
N SER A 439 -12.00 19.80 -12.41
CA SER A 439 -12.69 18.98 -11.41
C SER A 439 -13.77 18.07 -12.02
N LEU A 440 -14.47 18.52 -13.08
CA LEU A 440 -15.51 17.75 -13.76
C LEU A 440 -14.89 16.61 -14.57
N VAL A 441 -13.85 16.91 -15.34
CA VAL A 441 -13.09 15.90 -16.12
C VAL A 441 -12.51 14.84 -15.20
N ARG A 442 -11.87 15.24 -14.09
CA ARG A 442 -11.30 14.32 -13.10
C ARG A 442 -12.35 13.45 -12.40
N CYS A 443 -13.61 13.90 -12.33
CA CYS A 443 -14.75 13.10 -11.84
C CYS A 443 -15.38 12.19 -12.92
N GLY A 444 -14.85 12.16 -14.15
CA GLY A 444 -15.48 11.45 -15.27
C GLY A 444 -16.77 12.12 -15.78
N ARG A 445 -17.03 13.38 -15.41
CA ARG A 445 -18.23 14.15 -15.79
C ARG A 445 -17.95 15.07 -16.99
N MET A 446 -17.30 14.53 -18.02
CA MET A 446 -16.92 15.28 -19.24
C MET A 446 -18.14 15.84 -19.99
N GLU A 447 -19.25 15.10 -20.00
CA GLU A 447 -20.49 15.50 -20.68
C GLU A 447 -21.08 16.78 -20.07
N GLU A 448 -21.01 16.91 -18.74
CA GLU A 448 -21.44 18.14 -18.06
C GLU A 448 -20.46 19.30 -18.31
N ALA A 449 -19.15 19.04 -18.33
CA ALA A 449 -18.16 20.07 -18.64
C ALA A 449 -18.40 20.66 -20.04
N LEU A 450 -18.68 19.81 -21.02
CA LEU A 450 -19.01 20.22 -22.39
C LEU A 450 -20.39 20.91 -22.48
N ALA A 451 -21.40 20.42 -21.77
CA ALA A 451 -22.72 21.05 -21.72
C ALA A 451 -22.62 22.48 -21.18
N ARG A 452 -21.86 22.70 -20.10
CA ARG A 452 -21.61 24.04 -19.55
C ARG A 452 -20.94 24.97 -20.57
N LEU A 453 -19.96 24.49 -21.33
CA LEU A 453 -19.34 25.28 -22.40
C LEU A 453 -20.31 25.59 -23.55
N GLY A 454 -21.20 24.65 -23.89
CA GLY A 454 -22.26 24.86 -24.87
C GLY A 454 -23.27 25.93 -24.44
N ASP A 455 -23.67 25.92 -23.16
CA ASP A 455 -24.54 26.94 -22.57
C ASP A 455 -23.87 28.31 -22.56
N MET A 456 -22.61 28.38 -22.13
CA MET A 456 -21.82 29.61 -22.13
C MET A 456 -21.63 30.19 -23.55
N ARG A 457 -21.47 29.33 -24.56
CA ARG A 457 -21.38 29.78 -25.96
C ARG A 457 -22.67 30.46 -26.41
N ARG A 458 -23.82 29.86 -26.13
CA ARG A 458 -25.13 30.45 -26.47
C ARG A 458 -25.32 31.80 -25.78
N GLN A 459 -24.97 31.88 -24.50
CA GLN A 459 -25.00 33.13 -23.74
C GLN A 459 -24.02 34.19 -24.27
N ALA A 460 -22.83 33.78 -24.73
CA ALA A 460 -21.87 34.69 -25.35
C ALA A 460 -22.37 35.25 -26.69
N GLU A 461 -23.06 34.43 -27.50
CA GLU A 461 -23.73 34.86 -28.73
C GLU A 461 -24.87 35.85 -28.45
N GLU A 462 -25.53 35.72 -27.29
CA GLU A 462 -26.55 36.66 -26.78
C GLU A 462 -25.96 37.94 -26.15
N GLY A 463 -24.63 38.11 -26.17
CA GLY A 463 -23.93 39.33 -25.74
C GLY A 463 -23.38 39.31 -24.31
N GLN A 464 -23.41 38.16 -23.62
CA GLN A 464 -22.83 38.03 -22.29
C GLN A 464 -21.29 37.92 -22.34
N VAL A 465 -20.59 38.68 -21.50
CA VAL A 465 -19.11 38.66 -21.42
C VAL A 465 -18.67 37.79 -20.24
N PHE A 466 -17.73 36.89 -20.49
CA PHE A 466 -17.15 36.00 -19.49
C PHE A 466 -15.66 36.32 -19.27
N PRO A 467 -15.14 36.25 -18.03
CA PRO A 467 -13.71 36.41 -17.76
C PRO A 467 -12.84 35.39 -18.51
N VAL A 468 -13.33 34.16 -18.62
CA VAL A 468 -12.75 33.08 -19.43
C VAL A 468 -13.79 32.65 -20.45
N GLY A 469 -13.46 32.79 -21.73
CA GLY A 469 -14.37 32.49 -22.83
C GLY A 469 -14.58 30.98 -23.06
N PRO A 470 -15.66 30.58 -23.76
CA PRO A 470 -15.94 29.18 -24.06
C PRO A 470 -14.83 28.52 -24.90
N GLU A 471 -14.18 29.28 -25.80
CA GLU A 471 -13.03 28.78 -26.57
C GLU A 471 -11.82 28.45 -25.71
N GLU A 472 -11.55 29.26 -24.68
CA GLU A 472 -10.44 29.04 -23.77
C GLU A 472 -10.72 27.82 -22.87
N GLY A 473 -11.96 27.68 -22.40
CA GLY A 473 -12.41 26.49 -21.69
C GLY A 473 -12.29 25.22 -22.53
N LEU A 474 -12.64 25.26 -23.82
CA LEU A 474 -12.46 24.12 -24.72
C LEU A 474 -10.97 23.80 -24.94
N ARG A 475 -10.12 24.82 -25.12
CA ARG A 475 -8.67 24.62 -25.23
C ARG A 475 -8.10 23.96 -23.97
N HIS A 476 -8.62 24.32 -22.81
CA HIS A 476 -8.26 23.70 -21.53
C HIS A 476 -8.66 22.22 -21.47
N LEU A 477 -9.89 21.87 -21.86
CA LEU A 477 -10.34 20.47 -21.90
C LEU A 477 -9.46 19.61 -22.82
N LEU A 478 -9.02 20.14 -23.97
CA LEU A 478 -8.13 19.44 -24.90
C LEU A 478 -6.74 19.14 -24.31
N TYR A 479 -6.31 19.83 -23.25
CA TYR A 479 -5.09 19.47 -22.52
C TYR A 479 -5.32 18.37 -21.47
N LEU A 480 -6.54 18.21 -20.97
CA LEU A 480 -6.88 17.31 -19.88
C LEU A 480 -7.32 15.92 -20.35
N ALA A 481 -7.91 15.82 -21.54
CA ALA A 481 -8.49 14.59 -22.05
C ALA A 481 -8.11 14.34 -23.51
N ASP A 482 -8.26 13.08 -23.92
CA ASP A 482 -8.01 12.68 -25.28
C ASP A 482 -8.98 13.38 -26.25
N THR A 483 -8.45 13.80 -27.40
CA THR A 483 -9.21 14.59 -28.38
C THR A 483 -10.34 13.77 -29.02
N ASP A 484 -10.13 12.48 -29.26
CA ASP A 484 -11.16 11.62 -29.84
C ASP A 484 -12.25 11.31 -28.81
N GLU A 485 -11.88 11.13 -27.54
CA GLU A 485 -12.84 11.02 -26.45
C GLU A 485 -13.70 12.28 -26.31
N LEU A 486 -13.08 13.47 -26.31
CA LEU A 486 -13.78 14.75 -26.28
C LEU A 486 -14.78 14.91 -27.44
N TYR A 487 -14.38 14.57 -28.66
CA TYR A 487 -15.29 14.62 -29.81
C TYR A 487 -16.44 13.62 -29.68
N ARG A 488 -16.17 12.41 -29.19
CA ARG A 488 -17.20 11.39 -28.94
C ARG A 488 -18.20 11.85 -27.88
N VAL A 489 -17.74 12.45 -26.78
CA VAL A 489 -18.62 12.99 -25.74
C VAL A 489 -19.40 14.19 -26.27
N ALA A 490 -18.78 15.07 -27.05
CA ALA A 490 -19.45 16.21 -27.67
C ALA A 490 -20.57 15.77 -28.63
N LEU A 491 -20.34 14.77 -29.48
CA LEU A 491 -21.41 14.16 -30.29
C LEU A 491 -22.54 13.61 -29.41
N GLY A 492 -22.21 13.05 -28.24
CA GLY A 492 -23.16 12.53 -27.27
C GLY A 492 -24.09 13.57 -26.66
N THR A 493 -23.73 14.85 -26.67
CA THR A 493 -24.60 15.97 -26.25
C THR A 493 -25.72 16.28 -27.25
N TYR A 494 -25.67 15.69 -28.45
CA TYR A 494 -26.55 15.94 -29.59
C TYR A 494 -26.48 17.38 -30.16
N ASP A 495 -25.57 18.23 -29.67
CA ASP A 495 -25.26 19.52 -30.29
C ASP A 495 -24.13 19.35 -31.32
N LEU A 496 -24.51 19.26 -32.60
CA LEU A 496 -23.56 19.12 -33.71
C LEU A 496 -22.62 20.32 -33.85
N SER A 497 -23.02 21.51 -33.40
CA SER A 497 -22.18 22.70 -33.47
C SER A 497 -21.06 22.65 -32.41
N LEU A 498 -21.36 22.12 -31.22
CA LEU A 498 -20.35 21.84 -30.19
C LEU A 498 -19.39 20.75 -30.66
N ALA A 499 -19.90 19.66 -31.26
CA ALA A 499 -19.07 18.62 -31.85
C ALA A 499 -18.16 19.16 -32.98
N LEU A 500 -18.67 20.06 -33.83
CA LEU A 500 -17.89 20.74 -34.86
C LEU A 500 -16.75 21.57 -34.26
N MET A 501 -17.03 22.33 -33.20
CA MET A 501 -16.02 23.16 -32.54
C MET A 501 -14.87 22.31 -31.97
N VAL A 502 -15.20 21.19 -31.33
CA VAL A 502 -14.20 20.22 -30.82
C VAL A 502 -13.41 19.62 -31.99
N ALA A 503 -14.09 19.26 -33.09
CA ALA A 503 -13.45 18.69 -34.28
C ALA A 503 -12.50 19.66 -34.98
N GLN A 504 -12.85 20.95 -35.10
CA GLN A 504 -11.99 21.97 -35.72
C GLN A 504 -10.69 22.19 -34.96
N ARG A 505 -10.70 21.99 -33.64
CA ARG A 505 -9.51 22.08 -32.79
C ARG A 505 -8.82 20.72 -32.62
N SER A 506 -9.38 19.66 -33.19
CA SER A 506 -8.80 18.32 -33.22
C SER A 506 -7.84 18.14 -34.40
N LYS A 507 -6.97 17.13 -34.33
CA LYS A 507 -6.09 16.73 -35.45
C LYS A 507 -6.80 15.84 -36.50
N ARG A 508 -8.14 15.77 -36.48
CA ARG A 508 -8.92 14.93 -37.40
C ARG A 508 -9.03 15.58 -38.79
N ASP A 509 -9.22 14.77 -39.82
CA ASP A 509 -9.37 15.27 -41.20
C ASP A 509 -10.69 16.06 -41.35
N PRO A 510 -10.64 17.34 -41.77
CA PRO A 510 -11.82 18.14 -42.09
C PRO A 510 -12.83 17.46 -43.01
N LYS A 511 -12.36 16.69 -43.98
CA LYS A 511 -13.26 16.03 -44.92
C LYS A 511 -14.08 14.93 -44.24
N GLU A 512 -13.50 14.22 -43.29
CA GLU A 512 -14.14 13.10 -42.60
C GLU A 512 -15.19 13.59 -41.60
N TYR A 513 -14.82 14.50 -40.69
CA TYR A 513 -15.76 14.97 -39.67
C TYR A 513 -16.86 15.85 -40.27
N LEU A 514 -16.60 16.65 -41.31
CA LEU A 514 -17.64 17.43 -41.99
C LEU A 514 -18.62 16.53 -42.73
N ALA A 515 -18.15 15.50 -43.44
CA ALA A 515 -19.02 14.54 -44.09
C ALA A 515 -19.92 13.81 -43.08
N GLN A 516 -19.36 13.40 -41.94
CA GLN A 516 -20.10 12.78 -40.85
C GLN A 516 -21.17 13.73 -40.28
N LEU A 517 -20.79 14.95 -39.89
CA LEU A 517 -21.72 15.92 -39.29
C LEU A 517 -22.83 16.33 -40.25
N ASN A 518 -22.51 16.53 -41.54
CA ASN A 518 -23.52 16.83 -42.56
C ASN A 518 -24.49 15.66 -42.78
N SER A 519 -23.98 14.42 -42.78
CA SER A 519 -24.82 13.22 -42.89
C SER A 519 -25.75 13.06 -41.69
N LEU A 520 -25.30 13.44 -40.49
CA LEU A 520 -26.12 13.42 -39.27
C LEU A 520 -27.14 14.56 -39.26
N ALA A 521 -26.77 15.75 -39.71
CA ALA A 521 -27.65 16.92 -39.78
C ALA A 521 -28.83 16.71 -40.74
N ALA A 522 -28.66 15.88 -41.77
CA ALA A 522 -29.71 15.55 -42.74
C ALA A 522 -30.79 14.58 -42.19
N LEU A 523 -30.56 13.95 -41.04
CA LEU A 523 -31.46 12.95 -40.47
C LEU A 523 -32.52 13.59 -39.55
N PRO A 524 -33.75 13.04 -39.50
CA PRO A 524 -34.74 13.43 -38.50
C PRO A 524 -34.25 13.19 -37.07
N GLY A 525 -34.60 14.05 -36.13
CA GLY A 525 -34.06 14.06 -34.75
C GLY A 525 -33.98 12.69 -34.05
N PRO A 526 -35.05 11.87 -34.01
CA PRO A 526 -34.98 10.54 -33.39
C PRO A 526 -33.99 9.59 -34.07
N LEU A 527 -33.94 9.59 -35.42
CA LEU A 527 -33.01 8.77 -36.20
C LEU A 527 -31.57 9.25 -36.04
N GLN A 528 -31.37 10.57 -35.98
CA GLN A 528 -30.07 11.19 -35.74
C GLN A 528 -29.52 10.75 -34.38
N ARG A 529 -30.31 10.85 -33.30
CA ARG A 529 -29.90 10.42 -31.94
C ARG A 529 -29.62 8.92 -31.88
N PHE A 530 -30.44 8.09 -32.53
CA PHE A 530 -30.19 6.65 -32.64
C PHE A 530 -28.82 6.37 -33.27
N ARG A 531 -28.53 6.96 -34.45
CA ARG A 531 -27.24 6.74 -35.15
C ARG A 531 -26.05 7.31 -34.40
N ILE A 532 -26.19 8.47 -33.75
CA ILE A 532 -25.15 9.01 -32.88
C ILE A 532 -24.87 8.02 -31.74
N ASN A 533 -25.88 7.59 -31.00
CA ASN A 533 -25.70 6.65 -29.89
C ASN A 533 -25.13 5.30 -30.36
N ALA A 534 -25.57 4.78 -31.50
CA ALA A 534 -25.03 3.56 -32.10
C ALA A 534 -23.53 3.71 -32.46
N THR A 535 -23.14 4.82 -33.10
CA THR A 535 -21.74 5.13 -33.45
C THR A 535 -20.87 5.30 -32.21
N LEU A 536 -21.42 5.91 -31.15
CA LEU A 536 -20.77 6.09 -29.86
C LEU A 536 -20.79 4.85 -28.98
N GLN A 537 -21.43 3.75 -29.43
CA GLN A 537 -21.64 2.52 -28.65
C GLN A 537 -22.41 2.76 -27.33
N ARG A 538 -23.19 3.84 -27.25
CA ARG A 538 -24.14 4.11 -26.16
C ARG A 538 -25.43 3.31 -26.37
N PHE A 539 -25.31 1.98 -26.38
CA PHE A 539 -26.37 1.08 -26.85
C PHE A 539 -27.66 1.15 -26.01
N THR A 540 -27.55 1.40 -24.70
CA THR A 540 -28.72 1.62 -23.84
C THR A 540 -29.55 2.81 -24.31
N ALA A 541 -28.90 3.96 -24.53
CA ALA A 541 -29.53 5.16 -25.03
C ALA A 541 -30.01 5.02 -26.49
N ALA A 542 -29.34 4.20 -27.31
CA ALA A 542 -29.77 3.91 -28.68
C ALA A 542 -31.06 3.08 -28.72
N LEU A 543 -31.22 2.12 -27.81
CA LEU A 543 -32.37 1.21 -27.76
C LEU A 543 -33.53 1.73 -26.91
N HIS A 544 -33.31 2.83 -26.16
CA HIS A 544 -34.33 3.42 -25.31
C HIS A 544 -35.47 4.03 -26.14
N GLY A 545 -36.71 3.62 -25.86
CA GLY A 545 -37.88 4.09 -26.61
C GLY A 545 -38.08 3.41 -27.97
N LEU A 546 -37.42 2.28 -28.22
CA LEU A 546 -37.63 1.47 -29.42
C LEU A 546 -38.98 0.73 -29.34
N ASP A 547 -39.87 0.98 -30.31
CA ASP A 547 -41.17 0.32 -30.45
C ASP A 547 -41.44 -0.14 -31.89
N ASP A 548 -42.62 -0.72 -32.11
CA ASP A 548 -43.02 -1.27 -33.41
C ASP A 548 -43.25 -0.19 -34.49
N THR A 549 -43.47 1.08 -34.09
CA THR A 549 -43.78 2.24 -34.95
C THR A 549 -42.54 3.02 -35.39
N VAL A 550 -41.41 2.81 -34.71
CA VAL A 550 -40.15 3.52 -34.97
C VAL A 550 -39.58 3.13 -36.35
N PRO A 551 -39.24 4.10 -37.23
CA PRO A 551 -38.81 3.82 -38.59
C PRO A 551 -37.45 3.10 -38.68
N HIS A 552 -36.60 3.20 -37.66
CA HIS A 552 -35.28 2.56 -37.61
C HIS A 552 -35.25 1.21 -36.88
N ARG A 553 -36.42 0.60 -36.64
CA ARG A 553 -36.51 -0.70 -35.96
C ARG A 553 -35.66 -1.81 -36.59
N THR A 554 -35.59 -1.86 -37.91
CA THR A 554 -34.82 -2.87 -38.64
C THR A 554 -33.32 -2.67 -38.45
N GLU A 555 -32.85 -1.43 -38.50
CA GLU A 555 -31.45 -1.05 -38.24
C GLU A 555 -31.07 -1.37 -36.78
N ALA A 556 -31.97 -1.07 -35.82
CA ALA A 556 -31.76 -1.36 -34.40
C ALA A 556 -31.71 -2.88 -34.09
N LEU A 557 -32.59 -3.68 -34.68
CA LEU A 557 -32.58 -5.14 -34.53
C LEU A 557 -31.31 -5.77 -35.10
N ALA A 558 -30.88 -5.32 -36.29
CA ALA A 558 -29.62 -5.76 -36.89
C ALA A 558 -28.40 -5.39 -36.02
N MET A 559 -28.42 -4.21 -35.37
CA MET A 559 -27.40 -3.80 -34.42
C MET A 559 -27.36 -4.70 -33.18
N VAL A 560 -28.53 -5.05 -32.61
CA VAL A 560 -28.62 -5.98 -31.46
C VAL A 560 -27.98 -7.32 -31.79
N ASP A 561 -28.28 -7.85 -32.97
CA ASP A 561 -27.68 -9.08 -33.45
C ASP A 561 -26.17 -8.91 -33.64
N THR A 562 -25.72 -7.92 -34.41
CA THR A 562 -24.28 -7.73 -34.72
C THR A 562 -23.42 -7.58 -33.46
N HIS A 563 -23.90 -6.88 -32.43
CA HIS A 563 -23.11 -6.53 -31.25
C HIS A 563 -23.32 -7.40 -30.00
N GLY A 564 -24.25 -8.37 -29.99
CA GLY A 564 -24.43 -9.18 -28.76
C GLY A 564 -25.41 -8.61 -27.74
N LEU A 565 -26.23 -7.63 -28.10
CA LEU A 565 -26.92 -6.77 -27.14
C LEU A 565 -28.28 -7.32 -26.66
N HIS A 566 -28.56 -8.60 -26.88
CA HIS A 566 -29.86 -9.22 -26.59
C HIS A 566 -30.30 -9.02 -25.13
N ALA A 567 -29.43 -9.33 -24.17
CA ALA A 567 -29.73 -9.19 -22.76
C ALA A 567 -29.96 -7.72 -22.34
N LEU A 568 -29.28 -6.77 -22.98
CA LEU A 568 -29.44 -5.34 -22.76
C LEU A 568 -30.76 -4.81 -23.35
N ALA A 569 -31.15 -5.33 -24.52
CA ALA A 569 -32.33 -4.88 -25.24
C ALA A 569 -33.63 -5.35 -24.58
N LEU A 570 -33.70 -6.59 -24.09
CA LEU A 570 -34.92 -7.20 -23.52
C LEU A 570 -35.63 -6.37 -22.43
N PRO A 571 -34.95 -5.76 -21.44
CA PRO A 571 -35.61 -4.92 -20.43
C PRO A 571 -36.08 -3.56 -20.97
N LEU A 572 -35.50 -3.07 -22.07
CA LEU A 572 -35.84 -1.77 -22.66
C LEU A 572 -37.05 -1.83 -23.61
N LEU A 573 -37.40 -3.04 -24.06
CA LEU A 573 -38.48 -3.25 -25.02
C LEU A 573 -39.83 -3.49 -24.33
N PRO A 574 -40.93 -2.91 -24.84
CA PRO A 574 -42.27 -3.10 -24.29
C PRO A 574 -42.69 -4.58 -24.34
N ASP A 575 -43.34 -5.04 -23.27
CA ASP A 575 -43.88 -6.40 -23.18
C ASP A 575 -44.96 -6.64 -24.23
N GLY A 576 -44.93 -7.82 -24.85
CA GLY A 576 -45.88 -8.20 -25.91
C GLY A 576 -45.60 -7.61 -27.29
N SER A 577 -44.57 -6.77 -27.47
CA SER A 577 -44.22 -6.23 -28.80
C SER A 577 -43.62 -7.28 -29.74
N GLU A 578 -43.85 -7.10 -31.04
CA GLU A 578 -43.24 -7.95 -32.09
C GLU A 578 -41.72 -7.80 -32.10
N VAL A 579 -41.21 -6.60 -31.83
CA VAL A 579 -39.77 -6.32 -31.69
C VAL A 579 -39.16 -7.18 -30.57
N LYS A 580 -39.82 -7.29 -29.40
CA LYS A 580 -39.33 -8.13 -28.29
C LYS A 580 -39.37 -9.62 -28.61
N ALA A 581 -40.40 -10.09 -29.31
CA ALA A 581 -40.47 -11.46 -29.78
C ALA A 581 -39.32 -11.78 -30.77
N THR A 582 -39.01 -10.84 -31.67
CA THR A 582 -37.91 -10.97 -32.64
C THR A 582 -36.55 -11.04 -31.95
N VAL A 583 -36.29 -10.18 -30.95
CA VAL A 583 -35.07 -10.23 -30.14
C VAL A 583 -34.97 -11.53 -29.34
N CYS A 584 -36.07 -12.01 -28.74
CA CYS A 584 -36.09 -13.30 -28.07
C CYS A 584 -35.74 -14.45 -29.03
N HIS A 585 -36.28 -14.43 -30.26
CA HIS A 585 -36.00 -15.44 -31.27
C HIS A 585 -34.52 -15.45 -31.68
N SER A 586 -33.96 -14.29 -32.03
CA SER A 586 -32.55 -14.19 -32.43
C SER A 586 -31.60 -14.52 -31.28
N TYR A 587 -31.97 -14.15 -30.05
CA TYR A 587 -31.20 -14.53 -28.86
C TYR A 587 -31.20 -16.03 -28.62
N GLY A 588 -32.36 -16.68 -28.75
CA GLY A 588 -32.50 -18.13 -28.65
C GLY A 588 -31.61 -18.87 -29.65
N ARG A 589 -31.60 -18.44 -30.92
CA ARG A 589 -30.71 -18.99 -31.96
C ARG A 589 -29.23 -18.82 -31.62
N ARG A 590 -28.85 -17.68 -31.08
CA ARG A 590 -27.48 -17.41 -30.62
C ARG A 590 -27.07 -18.31 -29.46
N LEU A 591 -27.95 -18.51 -28.48
CA LEU A 591 -27.69 -19.39 -27.34
C LEU A 591 -27.54 -20.85 -27.76
N LEU A 592 -28.30 -21.31 -28.76
CA LEU A 592 -28.08 -22.62 -29.38
C LEU A 592 -26.68 -22.74 -30.00
N ALA A 593 -26.26 -21.72 -30.78
CA ALA A 593 -24.92 -21.70 -31.36
C ALA A 593 -23.79 -21.68 -30.30
N GLN A 594 -24.07 -21.16 -29.09
CA GLN A 594 -23.15 -21.15 -27.95
C GLN A 594 -23.21 -22.42 -27.10
N ASN A 595 -23.96 -23.45 -27.53
CA ASN A 595 -24.16 -24.69 -26.80
C ASN A 595 -24.81 -24.48 -25.41
N ARG A 596 -25.75 -23.54 -25.30
CA ARG A 596 -26.56 -23.29 -24.08
C ARG A 596 -28.05 -23.57 -24.35
N PRO A 597 -28.43 -24.84 -24.61
CA PRO A 597 -29.77 -25.19 -25.09
C PRO A 597 -30.89 -24.89 -24.07
N GLY A 598 -30.62 -25.00 -22.77
CA GLY A 598 -31.61 -24.71 -21.72
C GLY A 598 -32.08 -23.25 -21.73
N GLU A 599 -31.14 -22.29 -21.81
CA GLU A 599 -31.49 -20.87 -21.90
C GLU A 599 -32.10 -20.51 -23.25
N ALA A 600 -31.61 -21.13 -24.32
CA ALA A 600 -32.18 -20.96 -25.65
C ALA A 600 -33.65 -21.34 -25.70
N ALA A 601 -34.03 -22.45 -25.07
CA ALA A 601 -35.40 -22.93 -25.01
C ALA A 601 -36.34 -21.92 -24.33
N ILE A 602 -35.88 -21.25 -23.27
CA ILE A 602 -36.64 -20.19 -22.60
C ILE A 602 -36.87 -19.02 -23.55
N MET A 603 -35.83 -18.56 -24.23
CA MET A 603 -35.94 -17.42 -25.17
C MET A 603 -36.82 -17.75 -26.38
N LEU A 604 -36.69 -18.94 -26.97
CA LEU A 604 -37.53 -19.41 -28.07
C LEU A 604 -39.00 -19.56 -27.63
N GLY A 605 -39.24 -20.05 -26.42
CA GLY A 605 -40.58 -20.13 -25.84
C GLY A 605 -41.21 -18.75 -25.64
N ARG A 606 -40.44 -17.76 -25.18
CA ARG A 606 -40.87 -16.35 -25.06
C ARG A 606 -41.14 -15.70 -26.41
N ALA A 607 -40.46 -16.15 -27.47
CA ALA A 607 -40.72 -15.72 -28.84
C ALA A 607 -41.94 -16.41 -29.50
N GLY A 608 -42.69 -17.24 -28.76
CA GLY A 608 -43.82 -18.00 -29.30
C GLY A 608 -43.41 -19.23 -30.14
N GLN A 609 -42.12 -19.53 -30.26
CA GLN A 609 -41.63 -20.67 -31.04
C GLN A 609 -41.56 -21.95 -30.20
N HIS A 610 -42.74 -22.47 -29.83
CA HIS A 610 -42.87 -23.62 -28.93
C HIS A 610 -42.23 -24.91 -29.46
N GLN A 611 -42.29 -25.15 -30.78
CA GLN A 611 -41.63 -26.31 -31.39
C GLN A 611 -40.10 -26.25 -31.27
N ALA A 612 -39.50 -25.09 -31.53
CA ALA A 612 -38.06 -24.90 -31.39
C ALA A 612 -37.62 -24.97 -29.92
N ALA A 613 -38.47 -24.48 -28.99
CA ALA A 613 -38.24 -24.59 -27.56
C ALA A 613 -38.27 -26.04 -27.06
N LEU A 614 -39.18 -26.88 -27.57
CA LEU A 614 -39.23 -28.32 -27.28
C LEU A 614 -37.90 -29.00 -27.60
N GLU A 615 -37.38 -28.79 -28.80
CA GLU A 615 -36.12 -29.38 -29.27
C GLU A 615 -34.91 -28.90 -28.45
N ALA A 616 -34.92 -27.61 -28.08
CA ALA A 616 -33.92 -27.03 -27.21
C ALA A 616 -33.97 -27.62 -25.79
N TYR A 617 -35.15 -27.84 -25.19
CA TYR A 617 -35.25 -28.52 -23.89
C TYR A 617 -34.85 -29.99 -23.96
N ARG A 618 -35.16 -30.67 -25.07
CA ARG A 618 -34.74 -32.06 -25.33
C ARG A 618 -33.22 -32.17 -25.35
N SER A 619 -32.54 -31.33 -26.14
CA SER A 619 -31.07 -31.29 -26.19
C SER A 619 -30.43 -30.83 -24.87
N ALA A 620 -31.12 -30.04 -24.05
CA ALA A 620 -30.67 -29.67 -22.71
C ALA A 620 -30.84 -30.77 -21.65
N GLY A 621 -31.54 -31.87 -21.96
CA GLY A 621 -31.88 -32.91 -20.98
C GLY A 621 -32.85 -32.41 -19.88
N ASN A 622 -33.63 -31.37 -20.15
CA ASN A 622 -34.68 -30.89 -19.25
C ASN A 622 -36.03 -31.50 -19.66
N TRP A 623 -36.24 -32.75 -19.26
CA TRP A 623 -37.41 -33.53 -19.65
C TRP A 623 -38.72 -32.91 -19.16
N GLN A 624 -38.74 -32.29 -17.97
CA GLN A 624 -39.93 -31.65 -17.42
C GLN A 624 -40.44 -30.53 -18.33
N MET A 625 -39.54 -29.61 -18.71
CA MET A 625 -39.91 -28.50 -19.58
C MET A 625 -40.18 -28.95 -21.02
N ALA A 626 -39.54 -30.03 -21.49
CA ALA A 626 -39.90 -30.65 -22.75
C ALA A 626 -41.36 -31.17 -22.74
N LEU A 627 -41.79 -31.84 -21.67
CA LEU A 627 -43.18 -32.29 -21.52
C LEU A 627 -44.17 -31.13 -21.39
N VAL A 628 -43.80 -30.05 -20.71
CA VAL A 628 -44.61 -28.82 -20.67
C VAL A 628 -44.80 -28.24 -22.08
N MET A 629 -43.73 -28.20 -22.90
CA MET A 629 -43.84 -27.73 -24.29
C MET A 629 -44.64 -28.70 -25.16
N ALA A 630 -44.49 -30.02 -24.98
CA ALA A 630 -45.29 -31.04 -25.65
C ALA A 630 -46.79 -30.89 -25.35
N ALA A 631 -47.13 -30.61 -24.09
CA ALA A 631 -48.51 -30.35 -23.68
C ALA A 631 -49.05 -29.06 -24.30
N ARG A 632 -48.26 -27.97 -24.34
CA ARG A 632 -48.64 -26.70 -24.99
C ARG A 632 -48.87 -26.84 -26.49
N LEU A 633 -48.14 -27.74 -27.14
CA LEU A 633 -48.29 -28.05 -28.57
C LEU A 633 -49.46 -29.02 -28.83
N GLY A 634 -50.09 -29.59 -27.80
CA GLY A 634 -51.18 -30.55 -27.95
C GLY A 634 -50.75 -31.87 -28.61
N LEU A 635 -49.52 -32.34 -28.35
CA LEU A 635 -49.02 -33.58 -28.95
C LEU A 635 -49.86 -34.80 -28.50
N ALA A 636 -50.09 -35.73 -29.42
CA ALA A 636 -50.79 -36.98 -29.14
C ALA A 636 -50.04 -37.84 -28.10
N LYS A 637 -50.78 -38.64 -27.32
CA LYS A 637 -50.22 -39.48 -26.24
C LYS A 637 -49.10 -40.41 -26.73
N GLU A 638 -49.26 -40.99 -27.92
CA GLU A 638 -48.25 -41.84 -28.55
C GLU A 638 -46.92 -41.11 -28.75
N ARG A 639 -46.98 -39.89 -29.31
CA ARG A 639 -45.81 -39.06 -29.57
C ARG A 639 -45.15 -38.56 -28.28
N VAL A 640 -45.93 -38.32 -27.24
CA VAL A 640 -45.41 -38.01 -25.90
C VAL A 640 -44.68 -39.22 -25.31
N GLY A 641 -45.21 -40.44 -25.51
CA GLY A 641 -44.54 -41.68 -25.10
C GLY A 641 -43.19 -41.90 -25.80
N GLU A 642 -43.12 -41.66 -27.11
CA GLU A 642 -41.84 -41.70 -27.86
C GLU A 642 -40.83 -40.68 -27.30
N LEU A 643 -41.26 -39.43 -27.08
CA LEU A 643 -40.42 -38.38 -26.52
C LEU A 643 -39.92 -38.76 -25.10
N CYS A 644 -40.77 -39.33 -24.25
CA CYS A 644 -40.37 -39.79 -22.91
C CYS A 644 -39.30 -40.87 -22.98
N ARG A 645 -39.39 -41.80 -23.93
CA ARG A 645 -38.40 -42.86 -24.13
C ARG A 645 -37.05 -42.30 -24.59
N GLU A 646 -37.06 -41.42 -25.58
CA GLU A 646 -35.83 -40.73 -26.05
C GLU A 646 -35.16 -39.95 -24.91
N LEU A 647 -35.94 -39.23 -24.10
CA LEU A 647 -35.44 -38.48 -22.95
C LEU A 647 -34.88 -39.39 -21.86
N ALA A 648 -35.55 -40.51 -21.57
CA ALA A 648 -35.09 -41.46 -20.57
C ALA A 648 -33.76 -42.12 -20.97
N GLU A 649 -33.60 -42.51 -22.23
CA GLU A 649 -32.34 -43.03 -22.78
C GLU A 649 -31.22 -41.97 -22.74
N ALA A 650 -31.52 -40.73 -23.13
CA ALA A 650 -30.55 -39.64 -23.07
C ALA A 650 -30.12 -39.33 -21.62
N LEU A 651 -31.04 -39.35 -20.67
CA LEU A 651 -30.74 -39.15 -19.23
C LEU A 651 -29.91 -40.30 -18.66
N ARG A 652 -30.16 -41.55 -19.06
CA ARG A 652 -29.31 -42.70 -18.72
C ARG A 652 -27.90 -42.53 -19.26
N GLY A 653 -27.74 -42.11 -20.51
CA GLY A 653 -26.43 -41.81 -21.10
C GLY A 653 -25.67 -40.68 -20.38
N GLN A 654 -26.38 -39.79 -19.68
CA GLN A 654 -25.80 -38.73 -18.86
C GLN A 654 -25.54 -39.13 -17.39
N GLY A 655 -25.85 -40.37 -16.99
CA GLY A 655 -25.73 -40.84 -15.60
C GLY A 655 -26.86 -40.38 -14.66
N ARG A 656 -27.90 -39.71 -15.17
CA ARG A 656 -29.06 -39.21 -14.40
C ARG A 656 -30.15 -40.27 -14.29
N HIS A 657 -29.79 -41.41 -13.67
CA HIS A 657 -30.63 -42.60 -13.64
C HIS A 657 -31.92 -42.44 -12.80
N THR A 658 -31.90 -41.63 -11.74
CA THR A 658 -33.09 -41.36 -10.90
C THR A 658 -34.19 -40.63 -11.66
N GLU A 659 -33.82 -39.69 -12.53
CA GLU A 659 -34.77 -38.95 -13.37
C GLU A 659 -35.29 -39.80 -14.52
N ALA A 660 -34.44 -40.64 -15.11
CA ALA A 660 -34.86 -41.63 -16.10
C ALA A 660 -35.87 -42.62 -15.50
N ALA A 661 -35.64 -43.09 -14.27
CA ALA A 661 -36.57 -43.98 -13.56
C ALA A 661 -37.96 -43.36 -13.40
N ARG A 662 -38.05 -42.06 -13.09
CA ARG A 662 -39.33 -41.34 -12.99
C ARG A 662 -40.08 -41.29 -14.31
N LEU A 663 -39.36 -41.11 -15.43
CA LEU A 663 -39.97 -41.17 -16.77
C LEU A 663 -40.50 -42.58 -17.09
N TYR A 664 -39.73 -43.63 -16.79
CA TYR A 664 -40.16 -45.01 -17.00
C TYR A 664 -41.37 -45.37 -16.13
N GLU A 665 -41.37 -44.99 -14.85
CA GLU A 665 -42.47 -45.23 -13.90
C GLU A 665 -43.74 -44.46 -14.29
N HIS A 666 -43.66 -43.14 -14.42
CA HIS A 666 -44.87 -42.29 -14.50
C HIS A 666 -45.40 -42.11 -15.92
N HIS A 667 -44.52 -42.12 -16.93
CA HIS A 667 -44.90 -41.78 -18.31
C HIS A 667 -44.90 -42.96 -19.27
N LEU A 668 -44.06 -43.98 -19.03
CA LEU A 668 -43.96 -45.15 -19.90
C LEU A 668 -44.59 -46.42 -19.29
N ALA A 669 -44.90 -46.40 -17.98
CA ALA A 669 -45.37 -47.56 -17.23
C ALA A 669 -44.47 -48.80 -17.40
N ASP A 670 -43.15 -48.57 -17.53
CA ASP A 670 -42.14 -49.62 -17.65
C ASP A 670 -41.43 -49.80 -16.30
N GLU A 671 -42.01 -50.68 -15.50
CA GLU A 671 -41.61 -50.94 -14.11
C GLU A 671 -40.22 -51.58 -14.04
N GLU A 672 -39.87 -52.41 -15.02
CA GLU A 672 -38.60 -53.14 -15.05
C GLU A 672 -37.43 -52.20 -15.29
N GLU A 673 -37.54 -51.34 -16.32
CA GLU A 673 -36.51 -50.34 -16.62
C GLU A 673 -36.43 -49.26 -15.53
N ALA A 674 -37.55 -48.94 -14.87
CA ALA A 674 -37.55 -48.03 -13.72
C ALA A 674 -36.75 -48.61 -12.55
N VAL A 675 -36.98 -49.88 -12.17
CA VAL A 675 -36.22 -50.56 -11.12
C VAL A 675 -34.75 -50.71 -11.52
N ALA A 676 -34.46 -51.08 -12.77
CA ALA A 676 -33.09 -51.17 -13.28
C ALA A 676 -32.37 -49.81 -13.19
N CYS A 677 -33.02 -48.70 -13.54
CA CYS A 677 -32.44 -47.37 -13.39
C CYS A 677 -32.21 -46.97 -11.91
N LEU A 678 -33.14 -47.28 -10.99
CA LEU A 678 -32.95 -47.00 -9.56
C LEU A 678 -31.81 -47.83 -8.95
N THR A 679 -31.66 -49.09 -9.35
CA THR A 679 -30.53 -49.93 -8.92
C THR A 679 -29.20 -49.40 -9.42
N ALA A 680 -29.13 -48.95 -10.69
CA ALA A 680 -27.94 -48.31 -11.25
C ALA A 680 -27.62 -46.95 -10.56
N ALA A 681 -28.63 -46.26 -10.04
CA ALA A 681 -28.45 -45.02 -9.29
C ALA A 681 -27.95 -45.22 -7.84
N GLY A 682 -28.02 -46.45 -7.31
CA GLY A 682 -27.77 -46.73 -5.90
C GLY A 682 -28.91 -46.31 -4.95
N GLU A 683 -30.11 -46.03 -5.49
CA GLU A 683 -31.31 -45.68 -4.73
C GLU A 683 -32.08 -46.95 -4.32
N TRP A 684 -31.45 -47.75 -3.45
CA TRP A 684 -31.92 -49.10 -3.11
C TRP A 684 -33.30 -49.12 -2.45
N GLN A 685 -33.59 -48.17 -1.57
CA GLN A 685 -34.87 -48.10 -0.87
C GLN A 685 -36.02 -47.82 -1.83
N ASP A 686 -35.82 -46.95 -2.81
CA ASP A 686 -36.82 -46.66 -3.84
C ASP A 686 -36.97 -47.82 -4.83
N ALA A 687 -35.89 -48.51 -5.19
CA ALA A 687 -35.97 -49.73 -6.00
C ALA A 687 -36.78 -50.84 -5.30
N LEU A 688 -36.54 -51.04 -3.99
CA LEU A 688 -37.30 -51.97 -3.16
C LEU A 688 -38.77 -51.56 -3.06
N ARG A 689 -39.04 -50.28 -2.76
CA ARG A 689 -40.39 -49.73 -2.67
C ARG A 689 -41.14 -49.94 -3.98
N LEU A 690 -40.53 -49.62 -5.12
CA LEU A 690 -41.14 -49.72 -6.44
C LEU A 690 -41.47 -51.17 -6.81
N ALA A 691 -40.52 -52.09 -6.63
CA ALA A 691 -40.73 -53.52 -6.89
C ALA A 691 -41.90 -54.09 -6.07
N HIS A 692 -42.03 -53.72 -4.78
CA HIS A 692 -43.16 -54.15 -3.95
C HIS A 692 -44.47 -53.44 -4.30
N HIS A 693 -44.42 -52.14 -4.63
CA HIS A 693 -45.60 -51.36 -4.99
C HIS A 693 -46.32 -51.94 -6.21
N HIS A 694 -45.55 -52.39 -7.21
CA HIS A 694 -46.06 -53.00 -8.43
C HIS A 694 -46.28 -54.53 -8.32
N GLY A 695 -46.06 -55.12 -7.13
CA GLY A 695 -46.28 -56.55 -6.91
C GLY A 695 -45.29 -57.46 -7.66
N ARG A 696 -44.09 -56.96 -7.97
CA ARG A 696 -43.02 -57.63 -8.72
C ARG A 696 -41.78 -57.94 -7.85
N PRO A 697 -41.87 -58.87 -6.88
CA PRO A 697 -40.72 -59.25 -6.07
C PRO A 697 -39.65 -60.02 -6.86
N ASP A 698 -39.98 -60.53 -8.05
CA ASP A 698 -39.04 -61.14 -9.00
C ASP A 698 -37.87 -60.20 -9.34
N LEU A 699 -38.15 -58.90 -9.50
CA LEU A 699 -37.17 -57.85 -9.80
C LEU A 699 -36.10 -57.71 -8.70
N LEU A 700 -36.41 -58.11 -7.48
CA LEU A 700 -35.46 -58.10 -6.38
C LEU A 700 -34.33 -59.11 -6.61
N GLN A 701 -34.68 -60.30 -7.13
CA GLN A 701 -33.72 -61.37 -7.40
C GLN A 701 -32.94 -61.11 -8.71
N THR A 702 -33.60 -60.54 -9.72
CA THR A 702 -32.98 -60.35 -11.05
C THR A 702 -32.17 -59.06 -11.17
N HIS A 703 -32.53 -57.98 -10.48
CA HIS A 703 -31.85 -56.68 -10.59
C HIS A 703 -31.27 -56.17 -9.26
N VAL A 704 -32.09 -56.09 -8.20
CA VAL A 704 -31.67 -55.39 -6.96
C VAL A 704 -30.56 -56.14 -6.21
N GLN A 705 -30.72 -57.44 -5.98
CA GLN A 705 -29.71 -58.29 -5.34
C GLN A 705 -28.38 -58.34 -6.13
N PRO A 706 -28.36 -58.72 -7.42
CA PRO A 706 -27.10 -58.75 -8.16
C PRO A 706 -26.47 -57.36 -8.27
N GLY A 707 -27.26 -56.30 -8.44
CA GLY A 707 -26.79 -54.92 -8.47
C GLY A 707 -26.14 -54.48 -7.15
N ALA A 708 -26.77 -54.77 -6.01
CA ALA A 708 -26.22 -54.44 -4.70
C ALA A 708 -24.91 -55.19 -4.42
N ARG A 709 -24.83 -56.48 -4.75
CA ARG A 709 -23.62 -57.30 -4.54
C ARG A 709 -22.48 -56.87 -5.47
N GLN A 710 -22.79 -56.55 -6.73
CA GLN A 710 -21.80 -56.01 -7.67
C GLN A 710 -21.27 -54.66 -7.19
N GLN A 711 -22.15 -53.75 -6.74
CA GLN A 711 -21.74 -52.47 -6.20
C GLN A 711 -20.93 -52.61 -4.91
N ALA A 712 -21.25 -53.60 -4.07
CA ALA A 712 -20.50 -53.89 -2.84
C ALA A 712 -19.08 -54.36 -3.14
N ALA A 713 -18.92 -55.29 -4.08
CA ALA A 713 -17.62 -55.75 -4.54
C ALA A 713 -16.77 -54.62 -5.15
N ALA A 714 -17.39 -53.78 -6.00
CA ALA A 714 -16.73 -52.62 -6.59
C ALA A 714 -16.29 -51.61 -5.51
N THR A 715 -17.20 -51.29 -4.57
CA THR A 715 -16.93 -50.35 -3.48
C THR A 715 -15.82 -50.86 -2.55
N LEU A 716 -15.74 -52.17 -2.31
CA LEU A 716 -14.69 -52.78 -1.50
C LEU A 716 -13.31 -52.70 -2.18
N ALA A 717 -13.24 -52.99 -3.48
CA ALA A 717 -12.01 -52.83 -4.27
C ALA A 717 -11.54 -51.36 -4.28
N ASP A 718 -12.47 -50.43 -4.50
CA ASP A 718 -12.24 -48.99 -4.41
C ASP A 718 -11.65 -48.58 -3.04
N MET A 719 -12.21 -49.07 -1.93
CA MET A 719 -11.72 -48.75 -0.58
C MET A 719 -10.27 -49.21 -0.36
N GLN A 720 -9.93 -50.40 -0.87
CA GLN A 720 -8.56 -50.93 -0.81
C GLN A 720 -7.59 -50.10 -1.64
N GLU A 721 -7.98 -49.70 -2.84
CA GLU A 721 -7.18 -48.83 -3.70
C GLU A 721 -6.96 -47.44 -3.07
N VAL A 722 -8.00 -46.86 -2.48
CA VAL A 722 -7.90 -45.57 -1.77
C VAL A 722 -6.96 -45.69 -0.56
N ALA A 723 -7.05 -46.76 0.22
CA ALA A 723 -6.15 -47.00 1.35
C ALA A 723 -4.69 -47.12 0.90
N ALA A 724 -4.43 -47.86 -0.19
CA ALA A 724 -3.11 -48.00 -0.78
C ALA A 724 -2.58 -46.66 -1.34
N THR A 725 -3.46 -45.87 -1.95
CA THR A 725 -3.13 -44.54 -2.49
C THR A 725 -2.75 -43.56 -1.37
N ILE A 726 -3.54 -43.50 -0.29
CA ILE A 726 -3.20 -42.66 0.88
C ILE A 726 -1.83 -43.08 1.44
N THR A 727 -1.62 -44.37 1.64
CA THR A 727 -0.37 -44.88 2.23
C THR A 727 0.85 -44.55 1.36
N SER A 728 0.77 -44.80 0.05
CA SER A 728 1.87 -44.54 -0.89
C SER A 728 2.16 -43.05 -1.07
N GLN A 729 1.13 -42.21 -1.21
CA GLN A 729 1.30 -40.77 -1.37
C GLN A 729 1.85 -40.09 -0.11
N VAL A 730 1.43 -40.52 1.08
CA VAL A 730 1.97 -40.01 2.35
C VAL A 730 3.44 -40.41 2.51
N ALA A 731 3.79 -41.65 2.19
CA ALA A 731 5.18 -42.09 2.18
C ALA A 731 6.04 -41.27 1.20
N ARG A 732 5.52 -40.99 0.00
CA ARG A 732 6.20 -40.14 -0.99
C ARG A 732 6.36 -38.70 -0.53
N LEU A 733 5.33 -38.12 0.07
CA LEU A 733 5.38 -36.76 0.61
C LEU A 733 6.46 -36.62 1.69
N ALA A 734 6.63 -37.62 2.55
CA ALA A 734 7.70 -37.65 3.55
C ALA A 734 9.10 -37.63 2.90
N VAL A 735 9.30 -38.44 1.84
CA VAL A 735 10.57 -38.45 1.07
C VAL A 735 10.87 -37.09 0.44
N VAL A 736 9.86 -36.47 -0.20
CA VAL A 736 10.01 -35.15 -0.85
C VAL A 736 10.34 -34.07 0.17
N ARG A 737 9.63 -34.02 1.30
CA ARG A 737 9.91 -33.05 2.39
C ARG A 737 11.33 -33.21 2.95
N ALA A 738 11.77 -34.45 3.19
CA ALA A 738 13.11 -34.73 3.67
C ALA A 738 14.21 -34.34 2.66
N ALA A 739 13.94 -34.50 1.35
CA ALA A 739 14.87 -34.07 0.30
C ALA A 739 14.96 -32.54 0.20
N GLN A 740 13.83 -31.84 0.26
CA GLN A 740 13.76 -30.38 0.25
C GLN A 740 14.45 -29.76 1.47
N GLN A 741 14.25 -30.34 2.66
CA GLN A 741 14.91 -29.89 3.87
C GLN A 741 16.44 -30.04 3.77
N ARG A 742 16.93 -31.18 3.26
CA ARG A 742 18.37 -31.39 3.02
C ARG A 742 18.98 -30.38 2.05
N GLN A 743 18.26 -30.06 0.96
CA GLN A 743 18.69 -29.04 0.00
C GLN A 743 18.72 -27.63 0.62
N HIS A 744 17.71 -27.30 1.43
CA HIS A 744 17.64 -26.01 2.11
C HIS A 744 18.78 -25.83 3.11
N THR A 745 19.05 -26.85 3.95
CA THR A 745 20.17 -26.82 4.90
C THR A 745 21.53 -26.75 4.20
N ALA A 746 21.71 -27.45 3.07
CA ALA A 746 22.95 -27.38 2.29
C ALA A 746 23.18 -26.00 1.66
N SER A 747 22.11 -25.33 1.21
CA SER A 747 22.18 -23.97 0.67
C SER A 747 22.52 -22.93 1.74
N LEU A 748 22.04 -23.10 2.98
CA LEU A 748 22.36 -22.22 4.10
C LEU A 748 23.81 -22.40 4.57
N ALA A 749 24.32 -23.64 4.57
CA ALA A 749 25.71 -23.94 4.92
C ALA A 749 26.72 -23.33 3.92
N LEU A 750 26.41 -23.33 2.63
CA LEU A 750 27.25 -22.72 1.59
C LEU A 750 27.26 -21.18 1.62
N ALA A 751 26.26 -20.56 2.25
CA ALA A 751 26.18 -19.10 2.38
C ALA A 751 26.96 -18.55 3.60
N ALA A 752 27.46 -19.43 4.47
CA ALA A 752 28.10 -19.05 5.73
C ALA A 752 29.64 -18.92 5.68
N GLU A 753 30.30 -19.35 4.59
CA GLU A 753 31.78 -19.47 4.55
C GLU A 753 32.56 -18.39 3.78
N ASP A 754 31.99 -17.29 3.25
CA ASP A 754 32.80 -16.16 2.74
C ASP A 754 32.04 -14.81 2.75
N ALA A 755 32.67 -13.75 3.28
CA ALA A 755 32.23 -12.35 3.24
C ALA A 755 33.30 -11.50 2.48
N PRO A 756 33.11 -10.22 2.03
CA PRO A 756 31.94 -9.31 1.98
C PRO A 756 31.71 -8.53 0.63
N LEU A 757 30.61 -7.77 0.55
CA LEU A 757 30.31 -6.51 -0.23
C LEU A 757 30.19 -6.47 -1.79
N ASP A 758 28.93 -6.20 -2.20
CA ASP A 758 28.42 -5.25 -3.21
C ASP A 758 28.41 -5.47 -4.75
N SER A 759 27.21 -5.20 -5.28
CA SER A 759 26.80 -4.73 -6.61
C SER A 759 26.36 -5.74 -7.70
N ASP A 760 25.04 -5.76 -7.90
CA ASP A 760 24.33 -5.59 -9.18
C ASP A 760 25.05 -6.02 -10.46
N LEU A 761 24.75 -7.24 -10.93
CA LEU A 761 24.83 -7.61 -12.34
C LEU A 761 23.91 -8.81 -12.61
N TYR A 762 22.61 -8.58 -12.75
CA TYR A 762 21.71 -9.54 -13.40
C TYR A 762 20.73 -8.84 -14.35
N SER A 763 20.99 -9.02 -15.65
CA SER A 763 20.09 -8.72 -16.76
C SER A 763 19.51 -10.02 -17.33
N ASP A 764 18.21 -9.98 -17.61
CA ASP A 764 17.41 -10.98 -18.31
C ASP A 764 17.88 -11.20 -19.77
N THR A 765 17.99 -12.46 -20.21
CA THR A 765 17.52 -13.02 -21.51
C THR A 765 18.18 -14.37 -21.81
N SER A 766 17.39 -15.44 -22.00
CA SER A 766 17.43 -16.35 -23.17
C SER A 766 16.83 -17.74 -22.87
N THR A 767 16.59 -18.49 -23.95
CA THR A 767 15.45 -19.38 -24.21
C THR A 767 15.90 -20.83 -24.44
N VAL A 768 15.03 -21.80 -24.08
CA VAL A 768 14.86 -23.20 -24.53
C VAL A 768 15.94 -23.85 -25.44
N ALA A 769 16.59 -24.93 -24.96
CA ALA A 769 16.65 -26.29 -25.55
C ALA A 769 17.89 -27.12 -25.08
N GLY A 770 17.65 -28.36 -24.60
CA GLY A 770 18.54 -29.54 -24.73
C GLY A 770 19.87 -29.64 -23.95
N GLY A 771 20.01 -30.71 -23.12
CA GLY A 771 21.29 -31.31 -22.73
C GLY A 771 21.82 -31.01 -21.30
N GLU A 772 21.99 -32.05 -20.48
CA GLU A 772 22.65 -32.03 -19.15
C GLU A 772 24.20 -31.85 -19.24
N PRO A 773 24.96 -31.79 -18.12
CA PRO A 773 24.80 -30.96 -16.92
C PRO A 773 26.11 -30.21 -16.56
N GLY A 774 26.02 -29.00 -16.02
CA GLY A 774 27.20 -28.24 -15.56
C GLY A 774 26.85 -27.15 -14.57
N ARG A 775 27.10 -27.43 -13.28
CA ARG A 775 27.31 -26.50 -12.15
C ARG A 775 27.22 -24.99 -12.48
N ARG A 776 26.23 -24.30 -11.89
CA ARG A 776 26.40 -23.16 -10.94
C ARG A 776 25.05 -22.47 -10.61
N SER A 777 24.78 -22.44 -9.29
CA SER A 777 24.04 -21.45 -8.47
C SER A 777 22.82 -20.71 -9.04
N MET A 778 21.66 -20.99 -8.44
CA MET A 778 20.43 -20.19 -8.49
C MET A 778 19.97 -19.91 -7.04
N ALA A 779 20.27 -18.71 -6.56
CA ALA A 779 19.64 -17.99 -5.45
C ALA A 779 19.86 -16.51 -5.78
N SER A 780 18.91 -15.58 -5.79
CA SER A 780 17.57 -15.51 -5.18
C SER A 780 16.76 -14.42 -5.92
N SER A 781 15.42 -14.48 -5.85
CA SER A 781 14.63 -13.28 -5.54
C SER A 781 13.18 -13.65 -5.16
N SER A 782 12.87 -13.37 -3.90
CA SER A 782 11.56 -13.13 -3.30
C SER A 782 11.79 -11.97 -2.32
N GLY A 783 11.17 -10.80 -2.33
CA GLY A 783 10.20 -10.09 -3.20
C GLY A 783 10.38 -8.58 -2.92
N GLY A 784 9.65 -7.60 -3.46
CA GLY A 784 8.54 -7.54 -4.41
C GLY A 784 8.09 -6.08 -4.60
N GLY A 785 7.40 -5.79 -5.73
CA GLY A 785 6.61 -4.57 -6.01
C GLY A 785 7.39 -3.41 -6.65
N SER A 786 7.09 -2.87 -7.83
CA SER A 786 5.80 -2.75 -8.53
C SER A 786 5.92 -2.66 -10.06
N SER A 787 4.82 -3.05 -10.72
CA SER A 787 4.27 -2.46 -11.94
C SER A 787 5.14 -2.39 -13.21
N SER A 788 5.22 -3.50 -13.95
CA SER A 788 5.34 -3.48 -15.41
C SER A 788 5.06 -4.87 -15.99
N ARG A 789 4.08 -4.92 -16.92
CA ARG A 789 3.73 -6.06 -17.80
C ARG A 789 2.85 -7.17 -17.24
N SER A 790 1.59 -6.79 -17.00
CA SER A 790 0.44 -7.64 -17.28
C SER A 790 0.33 -7.98 -18.78
N GLN A 791 1.18 -8.88 -19.28
CA GLN A 791 0.97 -9.56 -20.56
C GLN A 791 1.45 -11.01 -20.47
N ARG A 792 0.81 -11.80 -19.60
CA ARG A 792 0.80 -13.25 -19.75
C ARG A 792 -0.63 -13.66 -20.03
N SER A 793 -0.86 -14.23 -21.21
CA SER A 793 -2.20 -14.66 -21.61
C SER A 793 -2.79 -15.62 -20.56
N SER A 794 -4.11 -15.58 -20.38
CA SER A 794 -4.84 -16.50 -19.50
C SER A 794 -4.47 -17.97 -19.75
N LYS A 795 -4.09 -18.32 -20.99
CA LYS A 795 -3.58 -19.63 -21.38
C LYS A 795 -2.24 -19.98 -20.73
N SER A 796 -1.30 -19.04 -20.63
CA SER A 796 0.01 -19.26 -20.00
C SER A 796 -0.12 -19.41 -18.47
N ARG A 797 -0.96 -18.58 -17.84
CA ARG A 797 -1.27 -18.70 -16.41
C ARG A 797 -1.97 -20.02 -16.09
N ARG A 798 -2.97 -20.42 -16.87
CA ARG A 798 -3.62 -21.74 -16.77
C ARG A 798 -2.64 -22.89 -17.00
N LYS A 799 -1.68 -22.76 -17.91
CA LYS A 799 -0.66 -23.80 -18.17
C LYS A 799 0.32 -23.93 -16.99
N MET A 800 0.64 -22.84 -16.30
CA MET A 800 1.50 -22.84 -15.12
C MET A 800 0.76 -23.37 -13.88
N GLU A 801 -0.50 -22.96 -13.67
CA GLU A 801 -1.40 -23.53 -12.65
C GLU A 801 -1.57 -25.05 -12.82
N ARG A 802 -1.79 -25.52 -14.06
CA ARG A 802 -1.87 -26.96 -14.35
C ARG A 802 -0.56 -27.71 -14.08
N LYS A 803 0.60 -27.05 -14.20
CA LYS A 803 1.90 -27.64 -13.88
C LYS A 803 2.18 -27.68 -12.38
N LYS A 804 1.60 -26.76 -11.60
CA LYS A 804 1.73 -26.68 -10.14
C LYS A 804 1.21 -27.96 -9.44
N TYR A 805 0.14 -28.55 -9.98
CA TYR A 805 -0.49 -29.77 -9.45
C TYR A 805 -0.12 -31.04 -10.23
N SER A 806 1.02 -31.05 -10.92
CA SER A 806 1.49 -32.25 -11.62
C SER A 806 2.12 -33.23 -10.63
N LEU A 807 1.59 -34.46 -10.57
CA LEU A 807 2.11 -35.57 -9.75
C LEU A 807 3.38 -36.23 -10.35
N ARG A 808 4.11 -35.53 -11.22
CA ARG A 808 5.34 -36.07 -11.82
C ARG A 808 6.46 -36.08 -10.77
N GLU A 809 7.00 -37.27 -10.51
CA GLU A 809 8.13 -37.47 -9.61
C GLU A 809 9.35 -36.63 -10.04
N GLY A 810 9.97 -35.96 -9.06
CA GLY A 810 11.13 -35.09 -9.25
C GLY A 810 10.81 -33.65 -9.66
N SER A 811 9.52 -33.27 -9.71
CA SER A 811 9.12 -31.89 -10.03
C SER A 811 9.29 -30.95 -8.84
N ALA A 812 9.60 -29.67 -9.10
CA ALA A 812 9.85 -28.67 -8.05
C ALA A 812 8.63 -28.35 -7.16
N THR A 813 7.42 -28.72 -7.59
CA THR A 813 6.15 -28.52 -6.89
C THR A 813 5.46 -29.84 -6.55
N GLU A 814 6.19 -30.96 -6.58
CA GLU A 814 5.65 -32.31 -6.31
C GLU A 814 4.96 -32.40 -4.94
N ASP A 815 5.50 -31.74 -3.92
CA ASP A 815 4.91 -31.68 -2.57
C ASP A 815 3.54 -31.00 -2.57
N LEU A 816 3.36 -29.92 -3.34
CA LEU A 816 2.10 -29.19 -3.45
C LEU A 816 1.04 -30.00 -4.22
N ALA A 817 1.47 -30.73 -5.26
CA ALA A 817 0.61 -31.62 -6.03
C ALA A 817 0.12 -32.81 -5.18
N LEU A 818 1.01 -33.42 -4.38
CA LEU A 818 0.67 -34.50 -3.46
C LEU A 818 -0.29 -34.02 -2.36
N LEU A 819 -0.08 -32.83 -1.80
CA LEU A 819 -0.99 -32.25 -0.81
C LEU A 819 -2.39 -32.00 -1.38
N ALA A 820 -2.49 -31.46 -2.60
CA ALA A 820 -3.79 -31.25 -3.26
C ALA A 820 -4.50 -32.59 -3.58
N ALA A 821 -3.76 -33.60 -4.03
CA ALA A 821 -4.30 -34.93 -4.29
C ALA A 821 -4.82 -35.60 -3.00
N LEU A 822 -4.02 -35.58 -1.93
CA LEU A 822 -4.41 -36.11 -0.61
C LEU A 822 -5.62 -35.37 -0.04
N HIS A 823 -5.66 -34.03 -0.15
CA HIS A 823 -6.82 -33.25 0.27
C HIS A 823 -8.10 -33.66 -0.48
N HIS A 824 -8.02 -33.85 -1.80
CA HIS A 824 -9.13 -34.33 -2.61
C HIS A 824 -9.58 -35.73 -2.16
N THR A 825 -8.65 -36.67 -1.99
CA THR A 825 -8.96 -38.02 -1.50
C THR A 825 -9.69 -37.98 -0.16
N TYR A 826 -9.22 -37.21 0.82
CA TYR A 826 -9.89 -37.09 2.12
C TYR A 826 -11.27 -36.44 2.02
N THR A 827 -11.44 -35.43 1.15
CA THR A 827 -12.75 -34.79 0.93
C THR A 827 -13.78 -35.78 0.39
N THR A 828 -13.37 -36.69 -0.51
CA THR A 828 -14.28 -37.70 -1.08
C THR A 828 -14.69 -38.79 -0.09
N LEU A 829 -13.97 -38.98 1.03
CA LEU A 829 -14.31 -40.00 2.04
C LEU A 829 -15.69 -39.75 2.67
N GLN A 830 -16.11 -38.48 2.80
CA GLN A 830 -17.43 -38.15 3.35
C GLN A 830 -18.58 -38.61 2.45
N GLY A 831 -18.49 -38.40 1.13
CA GLY A 831 -19.47 -38.90 0.18
C GLY A 831 -19.49 -40.43 0.08
N ARG A 832 -18.33 -41.08 0.27
CA ARG A 832 -18.25 -42.54 0.35
C ARG A 832 -18.93 -43.10 1.60
N ALA A 833 -18.95 -42.36 2.70
CA ALA A 833 -19.62 -42.77 3.93
C ALA A 833 -21.14 -42.91 3.73
N THR A 834 -21.79 -41.95 3.05
CA THR A 834 -23.22 -42.03 2.74
C THR A 834 -23.55 -43.21 1.83
N THR A 835 -22.79 -43.39 0.74
CA THR A 835 -22.99 -44.53 -0.19
C THR A 835 -22.76 -45.88 0.48
N THR A 836 -21.75 -45.97 1.35
CA THR A 836 -21.47 -47.21 2.11
C THR A 836 -22.61 -47.52 3.08
N THR A 837 -23.17 -46.50 3.74
CA THR A 837 -24.29 -46.67 4.68
C THR A 837 -25.55 -47.14 3.96
N THR A 838 -25.91 -46.52 2.83
CA THR A 838 -27.09 -46.90 2.05
C THR A 838 -26.96 -48.31 1.48
N LEU A 839 -25.77 -48.67 1.01
CA LEU A 839 -25.48 -50.01 0.47
C LEU A 839 -25.47 -51.09 1.56
N CYS A 840 -24.84 -50.85 2.72
CA CYS A 840 -24.89 -51.78 3.85
C CYS A 840 -26.33 -51.97 4.34
N THR A 841 -27.11 -50.89 4.43
CA THR A 841 -28.54 -50.97 4.80
C THR A 841 -29.30 -51.83 3.79
N ALA A 842 -29.08 -51.63 2.49
CA ALA A 842 -29.70 -52.42 1.44
C ALA A 842 -29.34 -53.91 1.53
N LEU A 843 -28.04 -54.23 1.70
CA LEU A 843 -27.57 -55.61 1.84
C LEU A 843 -28.18 -56.30 3.07
N LEU A 844 -28.30 -55.61 4.20
CA LEU A 844 -28.97 -56.14 5.40
C LEU A 844 -30.46 -56.37 5.17
N THR A 845 -31.15 -55.44 4.52
CA THR A 845 -32.58 -55.64 4.19
C THR A 845 -32.81 -56.80 3.23
N LEU A 846 -31.80 -57.17 2.43
CA LEU A 846 -31.81 -58.31 1.52
C LEU A 846 -31.29 -59.62 2.15
N GLY A 847 -30.87 -59.60 3.42
CA GLY A 847 -30.36 -60.78 4.13
C GLY A 847 -28.90 -61.16 3.83
N HIS A 848 -28.10 -60.23 3.28
CA HIS A 848 -26.68 -60.42 2.97
C HIS A 848 -25.76 -59.86 4.07
N ASP A 849 -25.94 -60.35 5.29
CA ASP A 849 -25.28 -59.81 6.50
C ASP A 849 -23.74 -59.89 6.45
N ALA A 850 -23.20 -60.98 5.91
CA ALA A 850 -21.76 -61.19 5.81
C ALA A 850 -21.09 -60.16 4.87
N GLU A 851 -21.72 -59.86 3.73
CA GLU A 851 -21.21 -58.88 2.77
C GLU A 851 -21.35 -57.45 3.32
N ALA A 852 -22.46 -57.14 3.99
CA ALA A 852 -22.65 -55.86 4.68
C ALA A 852 -21.61 -55.63 5.80
N THR A 853 -21.34 -56.66 6.60
CA THR A 853 -20.34 -56.61 7.68
C THR A 853 -18.93 -56.41 7.12
N HIS A 854 -18.58 -57.14 6.05
CA HIS A 854 -17.28 -57.00 5.40
C HIS A 854 -17.09 -55.59 4.82
N LEU A 855 -18.12 -55.05 4.15
CA LEU A 855 -18.07 -53.71 3.59
C LEU A 855 -17.96 -52.63 4.69
N HIS A 856 -18.72 -52.76 5.77
CA HIS A 856 -18.69 -51.83 6.92
C HIS A 856 -17.32 -51.83 7.62
N THR A 857 -16.77 -53.02 7.89
CA THR A 857 -15.45 -53.17 8.53
C THR A 857 -14.31 -52.67 7.65
N ALA A 858 -14.37 -52.90 6.33
CA ALA A 858 -13.40 -52.38 5.37
C ALA A 858 -13.38 -50.84 5.36
N PHE A 859 -14.55 -50.20 5.37
CA PHE A 859 -14.62 -48.73 5.42
C PHE A 859 -14.15 -48.16 6.76
N ALA A 860 -14.49 -48.81 7.88
CA ALA A 860 -13.97 -48.45 9.20
C ALA A 860 -12.42 -48.53 9.23
N GLY A 861 -11.85 -49.58 8.63
CA GLY A 861 -10.41 -49.76 8.46
C GLY A 861 -9.77 -48.62 7.64
N LEU A 862 -10.40 -48.24 6.51
CA LEU A 862 -9.94 -47.12 5.69
C LEU A 862 -9.93 -45.80 6.47
N LEU A 863 -10.99 -45.49 7.22
CA LEU A 863 -11.05 -44.27 8.05
C LEU A 863 -9.99 -44.27 9.15
N LYS A 864 -9.69 -45.44 9.75
CA LYS A 864 -8.61 -45.58 10.72
C LYS A 864 -7.24 -45.27 10.12
N VAL A 865 -6.96 -45.77 8.91
CA VAL A 865 -5.73 -45.46 8.17
C VAL A 865 -5.64 -43.96 7.86
N ALA A 866 -6.73 -43.35 7.39
CA ALA A 866 -6.77 -41.91 7.10
C ALA A 866 -6.53 -41.07 8.36
N ARG A 867 -7.24 -41.34 9.46
CA ARG A 867 -7.06 -40.60 10.73
C ARG A 867 -5.62 -40.72 11.26
N ALA A 868 -5.01 -41.90 11.19
CA ALA A 868 -3.63 -42.12 11.65
C ALA A 868 -2.60 -41.32 10.83
N LYS A 869 -2.82 -41.15 9.52
CA LYS A 869 -1.89 -40.46 8.61
C LYS A 869 -2.13 -38.94 8.49
N GLN A 870 -3.24 -38.43 9.01
CA GLN A 870 -3.63 -37.02 8.91
C GLN A 870 -2.56 -36.07 9.49
N ALA A 871 -1.99 -36.39 10.64
CA ALA A 871 -0.97 -35.57 11.30
C ALA A 871 0.37 -35.53 10.54
N GLU A 872 0.69 -36.58 9.76
CA GLU A 872 1.87 -36.61 8.90
C GLU A 872 1.72 -35.67 7.68
N ILE A 873 0.48 -35.47 7.21
CA ILE A 873 0.17 -34.65 6.04
C ILE A 873 0.07 -33.17 6.44
N TRP A 874 -0.73 -32.87 7.46
CA TRP A 874 -0.95 -31.53 8.00
C TRP A 874 -0.40 -31.46 9.43
N PRO A 875 0.91 -31.22 9.60
CA PRO A 875 1.45 -30.98 10.93
C PRO A 875 0.78 -29.72 11.48
N VAL A 876 0.16 -29.82 12.65
CA VAL A 876 -0.38 -28.66 13.37
C VAL A 876 0.82 -27.74 13.62
N ALA A 877 0.89 -26.63 12.88
CA ALA A 877 1.71 -25.53 13.34
C ALA A 877 1.18 -25.21 14.73
N ALA A 878 2.03 -25.34 15.75
CA ALA A 878 1.73 -24.71 17.02
C ALA A 878 1.24 -23.30 16.68
N PRO A 879 0.10 -22.84 17.23
CA PRO A 879 -0.23 -21.43 17.08
C PRO A 879 1.04 -20.66 17.46
N PRO A 880 1.42 -19.58 16.74
CA PRO A 880 2.43 -18.70 17.28
C PRO A 880 1.94 -18.39 18.70
N ASP A 881 2.70 -18.85 19.70
CA ASP A 881 2.36 -18.60 21.09
C ASP A 881 1.98 -17.13 21.15
N GLN A 882 0.78 -16.84 21.65
CA GLN A 882 0.42 -15.48 22.01
C GLN A 882 1.62 -14.94 22.77
N GLU A 883 2.26 -13.91 22.23
CA GLU A 883 3.37 -13.23 22.87
C GLU A 883 2.84 -12.57 24.14
N GLU A 884 2.63 -13.36 25.20
CA GLU A 884 2.52 -12.86 26.56
C GLU A 884 3.92 -12.46 27.01
N PHE A 885 4.37 -11.31 26.51
CA PHE A 885 5.37 -10.50 27.22
C PHE A 885 4.71 -9.89 28.45
N GLY A 886 4.47 -10.72 29.46
CA GLY A 886 4.04 -10.30 30.79
C GLY A 886 5.24 -10.05 31.71
N PRO A 887 5.11 -9.16 32.72
CA PRO A 887 6.17 -8.77 33.66
C PRO A 887 6.65 -9.89 34.62
N GLN A 888 6.24 -11.14 34.39
CA GLN A 888 6.56 -12.31 35.22
C GLN A 888 7.71 -13.16 34.62
N LEU A 889 8.23 -12.81 33.44
CA LEU A 889 9.29 -13.59 32.79
C LEU A 889 10.66 -13.27 33.44
N THR A 890 11.17 -14.18 34.26
CA THR A 890 12.50 -14.04 34.86
C THR A 890 13.61 -14.21 33.82
N THR A 891 14.72 -13.48 33.98
CA THR A 891 15.89 -13.54 33.09
C THR A 891 16.45 -14.96 32.96
N GLN A 892 16.38 -15.78 34.01
CA GLN A 892 16.78 -17.18 33.97
C GLN A 892 15.90 -18.01 33.02
N ALA A 893 14.58 -17.81 33.03
CA ALA A 893 13.65 -18.49 32.13
C ALA A 893 13.80 -18.05 30.66
N ALA A 894 14.27 -16.82 30.43
CA ALA A 894 14.61 -16.32 29.09
C ALA A 894 15.92 -16.95 28.58
N VAL A 895 16.94 -17.08 29.43
CA VAL A 895 18.23 -17.70 29.08
C VAL A 895 18.07 -19.21 28.86
N ASP A 896 17.28 -19.90 29.69
CA ASP A 896 17.00 -21.34 29.51
C ASP A 896 16.25 -21.63 28.19
N ARG A 897 15.39 -20.70 27.72
CA ARG A 897 14.73 -20.80 26.41
C ARG A 897 15.67 -20.53 25.22
N VAL A 898 16.58 -19.57 25.35
CA VAL A 898 17.60 -19.28 24.32
C VAL A 898 18.61 -20.43 24.23
N MET A 899 18.98 -21.04 25.36
CA MET A 899 19.86 -22.21 25.41
C MET A 899 19.16 -23.50 24.95
N ALA A 900 17.86 -23.68 25.21
CA ALA A 900 17.08 -24.81 24.68
C ALA A 900 16.89 -24.73 23.15
N GLY A 901 16.99 -23.53 22.55
CA GLY A 901 17.01 -23.32 21.09
C GLY A 901 18.34 -23.65 20.41
N ALA A 902 19.39 -23.97 21.18
CA ALA A 902 20.73 -24.32 20.68
C ALA A 902 21.04 -25.84 20.74
N GLY A 903 20.02 -26.69 20.93
CA GLY A 903 20.08 -28.12 20.61
C GLY A 903 19.52 -28.40 19.21
N PRO A 904 19.86 -29.54 18.56
CA PRO A 904 19.38 -29.84 17.20
C PRO A 904 17.88 -30.22 17.23
N GLY A 905 17.00 -29.22 17.32
CA GLY A 905 15.55 -29.31 17.11
C GLY A 905 15.17 -28.98 15.65
N PRO A 906 14.00 -29.39 15.14
CA PRO A 906 13.81 -29.62 13.72
C PRO A 906 13.62 -28.31 12.94
N ALA A 907 14.70 -27.85 12.29
CA ALA A 907 14.68 -26.80 11.25
C ALA A 907 13.74 -27.10 10.04
N GLY A 908 12.98 -28.20 10.07
CA GLY A 908 12.04 -28.60 9.03
C GLY A 908 10.67 -27.93 9.09
N GLY A 909 10.24 -27.44 10.26
CA GLY A 909 8.90 -26.87 10.45
C GLY A 909 8.66 -25.57 9.66
N ALA A 910 9.62 -24.66 9.66
CA ALA A 910 9.51 -23.36 8.99
C ALA A 910 9.44 -23.48 7.45
N LEU A 911 10.19 -24.42 6.86
CA LEU A 911 10.15 -24.69 5.42
C LEU A 911 8.81 -25.29 5.01
N VAL A 912 8.26 -26.23 5.78
CA VAL A 912 6.94 -26.81 5.53
C VAL A 912 5.85 -25.75 5.61
N ALA A 913 5.88 -24.87 6.61
CA ALA A 913 4.93 -23.77 6.75
C ALA A 913 5.00 -22.79 5.55
N ALA A 914 6.21 -22.41 5.13
CA ALA A 914 6.43 -21.54 3.97
C ALA A 914 5.91 -22.17 2.66
N ARG A 915 6.10 -23.48 2.48
CA ARG A 915 5.58 -24.20 1.31
C ARG A 915 4.07 -24.38 1.35
N MET A 916 3.48 -24.66 2.51
CA MET A 916 2.02 -24.71 2.67
C MET A 916 1.35 -23.35 2.39
N ALA A 917 2.02 -22.23 2.67
CA ALA A 917 1.54 -20.90 2.30
C ALA A 917 1.41 -20.68 0.77
N MET A 918 2.07 -21.51 -0.06
CA MET A 918 1.91 -21.46 -1.52
C MET A 918 0.65 -22.17 -2.03
N LEU A 919 -0.05 -22.94 -1.20
CA LEU A 919 -1.34 -23.57 -1.53
C LEU A 919 -2.50 -22.58 -1.38
N GLU A 920 -3.62 -22.87 -2.06
CA GLU A 920 -4.87 -22.16 -1.82
C GLU A 920 -5.33 -22.33 -0.36
N PRO A 921 -5.97 -21.33 0.26
CA PRO A 921 -6.27 -21.34 1.69
C PRO A 921 -7.00 -22.60 2.18
N HIS A 922 -7.92 -23.14 1.37
CA HIS A 922 -8.71 -24.32 1.73
C HIS A 922 -7.91 -25.63 1.75
N LEU A 923 -6.75 -25.70 1.07
CA LEU A 923 -5.89 -26.90 1.02
C LEU A 923 -4.86 -26.95 2.16
N ARG A 924 -4.71 -25.86 2.92
CA ARG A 924 -3.70 -25.71 3.97
C ARG A 924 -4.08 -26.43 5.26
N PHE A 925 -5.35 -26.74 5.43
CA PHE A 925 -5.90 -27.42 6.59
C PHE A 925 -6.51 -28.75 6.16
N PRO A 926 -6.56 -29.76 7.05
CA PRO A 926 -7.26 -30.98 6.73
C PRO A 926 -8.76 -30.71 6.52
N PRO A 927 -9.42 -31.43 5.60
CA PRO A 927 -10.87 -31.37 5.49
C PRO A 927 -11.53 -31.90 6.78
N PRO A 928 -12.81 -31.54 7.03
CA PRO A 928 -13.52 -32.00 8.22
C PRO A 928 -13.51 -33.53 8.31
N PRO A 929 -13.26 -34.11 9.50
CA PRO A 929 -13.24 -35.56 9.65
C PRO A 929 -14.64 -36.13 9.40
N VAL A 930 -14.68 -37.34 8.83
CA VAL A 930 -15.94 -38.09 8.68
C VAL A 930 -16.48 -38.39 10.08
N THR A 931 -17.68 -37.86 10.38
CA THR A 931 -18.43 -38.10 11.62
C THR A 931 -18.83 -39.56 11.73
N ASP A 932 -18.90 -40.13 12.94
CA ASP A 932 -19.26 -41.54 13.11
C ASP A 932 -20.74 -41.87 12.81
N ALA A 933 -21.53 -40.88 12.36
CA ALA A 933 -22.94 -41.04 11.97
C ALA A 933 -23.22 -42.02 10.81
N TRP A 934 -22.20 -42.41 10.03
CA TRP A 934 -22.33 -43.43 8.98
C TRP A 934 -22.34 -44.86 9.54
N GLN A 935 -21.87 -45.06 10.79
CA GLN A 935 -21.74 -46.39 11.35
C GLN A 935 -23.10 -46.97 11.73
N LEU A 936 -23.43 -48.11 11.14
CA LEU A 936 -24.53 -48.94 11.58
C LEU A 936 -24.12 -49.65 12.88
N THR A 937 -24.70 -49.26 14.02
CA THR A 937 -24.34 -49.77 15.35
C THR A 937 -24.50 -51.29 15.48
N MET A 938 -25.43 -51.89 14.73
CA MET A 938 -25.63 -53.34 14.65
C MET A 938 -24.47 -54.10 13.98
N LEU A 939 -23.63 -53.42 13.20
CA LEU A 939 -22.44 -53.99 12.55
C LEU A 939 -21.12 -53.57 13.19
N ALA A 940 -21.15 -52.62 14.12
CA ALA A 940 -19.95 -52.13 14.78
C ALA A 940 -19.40 -53.20 15.76
N PRO A 941 -18.08 -53.46 15.79
CA PRO A 941 -17.50 -54.34 16.80
C PRO A 941 -17.76 -53.74 18.19
N GLN A 942 -18.43 -54.49 19.07
CA GLN A 942 -18.56 -54.10 20.47
C GLN A 942 -17.18 -54.20 21.12
N ASP A 943 -16.51 -53.07 21.34
CA ASP A 943 -15.36 -53.03 22.24
C ASP A 943 -15.85 -53.50 23.61
N LYS A 944 -15.36 -54.68 24.03
CA LYS A 944 -15.66 -55.27 25.33
C LYS A 944 -15.24 -54.28 26.43
N ALA A 945 -16.21 -53.69 27.10
CA ALA A 945 -16.00 -53.01 28.37
C ALA A 945 -15.64 -54.06 29.44
N HIS A 946 -14.36 -54.13 29.80
CA HIS A 946 -13.89 -54.59 31.11
C HIS A 946 -12.60 -53.86 31.49
#